data_AF-A0A6M4GY23-F1
#
_entry.id   AF-A0A6M4GY23-F1
#
_cell.length_a   1.000
_cell.length_b   1.000
_cell.length_c   1.000
_cell.angle_alpha   90.00
_cell.angle_beta   90.00
_cell.angle_gamma   90.00
#
_symmetry.space_group_name_H-M   'P 1'
#
loop_
_entity.id
_entity.type
_entity.pdbx_description
1 polymer ?
#
loop_
_entity_poly.entity_id
_entity_poly.type
_entity_poly.pdbx_seq_one_letter_code
_entity_poly.pdbx_strand_id
1 'polypeptide(L)'
;MTTHLPPAPIRDAGLEDEATIFNEEVRLLYRFSLVEYLATLLVTFILGVILWDDLARPTLFAWFVGISLLTVGRYALYKVFLNVNPQARELRQWERAFLIGTFLTAALWALIGTVLLPETTRMASRLSVVMVVTLLLTGAVAYHAPHRYAYKVTAFVGLVPLAIALGFSGDRAQMALSGLVLLLALVLPYIHTKVHGALVESLTTARVLVNRDSELESERNKLQQAMDALAGEMVERLKAQQQELLTAQKVRMHFERTPLGVIEWDRQFRVIAWNPAAEAIFGYSAADALHRSAEGFVVAQAERESVEAMWREVAETKDGSKTTLVNVTRGGRTIHCEWYNTPLVDPGGKIIGYASLVQDVTERLNTERTIHYMAHHDALTGLPNRRLMQDRLNQAIISARRKQRHVAVLFLDLDRFKIVNDTLGHESGDFILRDVAQRLQTCVREVDTVSREGGDEFVVILPDLERPENARVVADKILKELMRPVEVSGHEIHITTSIGISHYPNDATDVSHLLKHADNAMYQAKDAGRNTIRFFTGDLNFLLSKRLEIEGKLRRALENEEFFLRYQPQVDIATGEISGMEALVRWNDPQKGEVYPKDFIFVAEELGLIVQLGEWVFRTACRQLKAWADDGLPPVAISINISPRQFMSRRLVSTLLTIVRETGANPKLVELEITETMIMRNLEQSVETLTQLRSVGMRVAVDDFGVGYSSLGQLKRLPATSMKIDRSFIANVPDDASSGSITEAIIAMAKRLKLRVIAEGVETRAQLEFLRANHCDAFQGFLFSKPVTSLEATAMLKAQVAADVPPPIRAVNH
;
A
#
# COMPACT_ATOMS: atom_id res chain seq x y z
N MET A 1 -72.38 38.98 29.03
CA MET A 1 -73.01 39.02 30.37
C MET A 1 -71.90 38.91 31.39
N THR A 2 -71.54 40.05 31.97
CA THR A 2 -70.44 40.24 32.91
C THR A 2 -70.98 40.20 34.34
N THR A 3 -70.59 39.20 35.13
CA THR A 3 -70.74 39.22 36.59
C THR A 3 -69.43 39.69 37.20
N HIS A 4 -69.37 40.98 37.55
CA HIS A 4 -68.31 41.54 38.39
C HIS A 4 -68.53 41.11 39.85
N LEU A 5 -67.60 40.35 40.40
CA LEU A 5 -67.39 40.23 41.85
C LEU A 5 -66.36 41.28 42.28
N PRO A 6 -66.60 42.04 43.37
CA PRO A 6 -65.64 43.02 43.86
C PRO A 6 -64.47 42.34 44.62
N PRO A 7 -63.26 42.92 44.63
CA PRO A 7 -62.14 42.40 45.41
C PRO A 7 -62.32 42.66 46.92
N ALA A 8 -61.83 41.72 47.74
CA ALA A 8 -61.84 41.76 49.20
C ALA A 8 -60.91 42.87 49.77
N PRO A 9 -61.13 43.34 51.02
CA PRO A 9 -60.45 44.51 51.56
C PRO A 9 -59.00 44.25 51.99
N ILE A 10 -58.11 45.17 51.62
CA ILE A 10 -56.69 45.28 51.99
C ILE A 10 -56.58 45.72 53.46
N ARG A 11 -56.63 44.77 54.41
CA ARG A 11 -56.38 45.05 55.84
C ARG A 11 -55.26 44.20 56.48
N ASP A 12 -54.77 43.17 55.80
CA ASP A 12 -53.74 42.26 56.35
C ASP A 12 -52.28 42.62 55.98
N ALA A 13 -52.06 43.49 54.99
CA ALA A 13 -50.71 43.79 54.48
C ALA A 13 -49.79 44.53 55.47
N GLY A 14 -50.34 45.43 56.32
CA GLY A 14 -49.51 46.24 57.24
C GLY A 14 -48.93 45.48 58.43
N LEU A 15 -49.56 44.36 58.84
CA LEU A 15 -49.09 43.54 59.96
C LEU A 15 -48.03 42.50 59.53
N GLU A 16 -48.07 42.05 58.28
CA GLU A 16 -47.03 41.17 57.71
C GLU A 16 -45.72 41.91 57.44
N ASP A 17 -45.80 43.19 57.03
CA ASP A 17 -44.62 44.03 56.77
C ASP A 17 -43.79 44.30 58.04
N GLU A 18 -44.42 44.67 59.16
CA GLU A 18 -43.70 44.88 60.43
C GLU A 18 -43.05 43.60 60.96
N ALA A 19 -43.74 42.45 60.83
CA ALA A 19 -43.22 41.17 61.29
C ALA A 19 -42.01 40.68 60.48
N THR A 20 -41.94 41.03 59.18
CA THR A 20 -40.82 40.65 58.32
C THR A 20 -39.60 41.56 58.48
N ILE A 21 -39.79 42.85 58.70
CA ILE A 21 -38.69 43.78 59.02
C ILE A 21 -38.02 43.38 60.34
N PHE A 22 -38.82 43.08 61.36
CA PHE A 22 -38.32 42.59 62.65
C PHE A 22 -37.42 41.34 62.49
N ASN A 23 -37.78 40.42 61.58
CA ASN A 23 -36.99 39.21 61.35
C ASN A 23 -35.61 39.54 60.75
N GLU A 24 -35.54 40.51 59.85
CA GLU A 24 -34.29 40.95 59.23
C GLU A 24 -33.42 41.72 60.22
N GLU A 25 -34.02 42.57 61.06
CA GLU A 25 -33.33 43.29 62.12
C GLU A 25 -32.60 42.35 63.09
N VAL A 26 -33.28 41.30 63.59
CA VAL A 26 -32.66 40.31 64.50
C VAL A 26 -31.53 39.56 63.80
N ARG A 27 -31.68 39.22 62.51
CA ARG A 27 -30.63 38.53 61.75
C ARG A 27 -29.41 39.42 61.52
N LEU A 28 -29.61 40.70 61.20
CA LEU A 28 -28.54 41.68 61.05
C LEU A 28 -27.82 41.93 62.37
N LEU A 29 -28.56 41.97 63.49
CA LEU A 29 -28.01 42.15 64.83
C LEU A 29 -26.93 41.10 65.15
N TYR A 30 -27.20 39.83 64.86
CA TYR A 30 -26.22 38.77 65.02
C TYR A 30 -25.05 38.88 64.03
N ARG A 31 -25.30 39.21 62.75
CA ARG A 31 -24.22 39.35 61.75
C ARG A 31 -23.25 40.48 62.08
N PHE A 32 -23.75 41.62 62.55
CA PHE A 32 -22.90 42.77 62.89
C PHE A 32 -22.12 42.56 64.19
N SER A 33 -22.58 41.67 65.08
CA SER A 33 -21.95 41.44 66.39
C SER A 33 -20.61 40.70 66.36
N LEU A 34 -20.23 40.05 65.25
CA LEU A 34 -18.94 39.33 65.16
C LEU A 34 -17.74 40.23 65.44
N VAL A 35 -17.72 41.41 64.81
CA VAL A 35 -16.61 42.36 64.94
C VAL A 35 -16.54 42.92 66.37
N GLU A 36 -17.70 43.15 67.00
CA GLU A 36 -17.80 43.57 68.40
C GLU A 36 -17.19 42.52 69.35
N TYR A 37 -17.44 41.23 69.14
CA TYR A 37 -16.87 40.17 69.98
C TYR A 37 -15.36 40.07 69.86
N LEU A 38 -14.82 40.20 68.64
CA LEU A 38 -13.38 40.21 68.41
C LEU A 38 -12.72 41.44 69.04
N ALA A 39 -13.33 42.63 68.87
CA ALA A 39 -12.86 43.86 69.49
C ALA A 39 -12.89 43.77 71.02
N THR A 40 -13.94 43.18 71.59
CA THR A 40 -14.07 42.96 73.04
C THR A 40 -12.95 42.07 73.57
N LEU A 41 -12.67 40.92 72.94
CA LEU A 41 -11.58 40.03 73.36
C LEU A 41 -10.20 40.69 73.25
N LEU A 42 -9.95 41.43 72.16
CA LEU A 42 -8.70 42.15 71.96
C LEU A 42 -8.50 43.22 73.04
N VAL A 43 -9.55 44.02 73.30
CA VAL A 43 -9.52 45.06 74.33
C VAL A 43 -9.37 44.47 75.73
N THR A 44 -10.05 43.36 76.03
CA THR A 44 -9.87 42.62 77.29
C THR A 44 -8.42 42.18 77.49
N PHE A 45 -7.76 41.69 76.44
CA PHE A 45 -6.34 41.32 76.49
C PHE A 45 -5.43 42.52 76.73
N ILE A 46 -5.63 43.61 75.99
CA ILE A 46 -4.86 44.86 76.15
C ILE A 46 -4.99 45.38 77.59
N LEU A 47 -6.22 45.43 78.12
CA LEU A 47 -6.46 45.89 79.49
C LEU A 47 -5.88 44.93 80.54
N GLY A 48 -5.91 43.62 80.29
CA GLY A 48 -5.25 42.64 81.15
C GLY A 48 -3.75 42.88 81.30
N VAL A 49 -3.08 43.30 80.21
CA VAL A 49 -1.65 43.66 80.23
C VAL A 49 -1.43 45.00 80.93
N ILE A 50 -2.20 46.04 80.59
CA ILE A 50 -2.06 47.36 81.19
C ILE A 50 -2.26 47.31 82.71
N LEU A 51 -3.17 46.47 83.19
CA LEU A 51 -3.57 46.39 84.59
C LEU A 51 -2.82 45.35 85.42
N TRP A 52 -1.88 44.63 84.81
CA TRP A 52 -1.21 43.47 85.42
C TRP A 52 -0.54 43.79 86.76
N ASP A 53 0.10 44.96 86.85
CA ASP A 53 0.81 45.41 88.05
C ASP A 53 -0.05 46.33 88.94
N ASP A 54 -1.23 46.73 88.47
CA ASP A 54 -2.10 47.74 89.10
C ASP A 54 -3.24 47.17 89.94
N LEU A 55 -3.68 45.95 89.64
CA LEU A 55 -4.73 45.27 90.38
C LEU A 55 -4.24 43.99 91.04
N ALA A 56 -4.94 43.59 92.11
CA ALA A 56 -4.71 42.30 92.72
C ALA A 56 -4.96 41.18 91.68
N ARG A 57 -3.97 40.30 91.50
CA ARG A 57 -4.03 39.19 90.53
C ARG A 57 -5.36 38.41 90.54
N PRO A 58 -5.97 38.04 91.69
CA PRO A 58 -7.23 37.29 91.67
C PRO A 58 -8.42 38.11 91.13
N THR A 59 -8.49 39.42 91.40
CA THR A 59 -9.63 40.24 90.94
C THR A 59 -9.54 40.56 89.45
N LEU A 60 -8.33 40.90 88.97
CA LEU A 60 -8.08 41.09 87.54
C LEU A 60 -8.32 39.80 86.75
N PHE A 61 -7.84 38.67 87.27
CA PHE A 61 -8.06 37.37 86.64
C PHE A 61 -9.55 36.99 86.60
N ALA A 62 -10.29 37.20 87.68
CA ALA A 62 -11.73 36.93 87.72
C ALA A 62 -12.51 37.77 86.71
N TRP A 63 -12.20 39.06 86.59
CA TRP A 63 -12.81 39.93 85.58
C TRP A 63 -12.43 39.50 84.16
N PHE A 64 -11.14 39.24 83.90
CA PHE A 64 -10.63 38.81 82.60
C PHE A 64 -11.30 37.52 82.13
N VAL A 65 -11.38 36.52 83.00
CA VAL A 65 -12.05 35.25 82.70
C VAL A 65 -13.55 35.45 82.51
N GLY A 66 -14.20 36.24 83.37
CA GLY A 66 -15.63 36.50 83.30
C GLY A 66 -16.05 37.14 81.97
N ILE A 67 -15.34 38.18 81.53
CA ILE A 67 -15.66 38.87 80.28
C ILE A 67 -15.25 38.06 79.04
N SER A 68 -14.16 37.29 79.13
CA SER A 68 -13.74 36.39 78.05
C SER A 68 -14.74 35.24 77.86
N LEU A 69 -15.16 34.57 78.93
CA LEU A 69 -16.15 33.48 78.87
C LEU A 69 -17.50 33.97 78.36
N LEU A 70 -17.95 35.15 78.82
CA LEU A 70 -19.20 35.74 78.32
C LEU A 70 -19.10 36.04 76.82
N THR A 71 -17.98 36.60 76.37
CA THR A 71 -17.77 36.95 74.95
C THR A 71 -17.68 35.69 74.07
N VAL A 72 -16.99 34.65 74.53
CA VAL A 72 -16.94 33.35 73.85
C VAL A 72 -18.32 32.69 73.82
N GLY A 73 -19.10 32.77 74.90
CA GLY A 73 -20.49 32.29 74.94
C GLY A 73 -21.40 33.02 73.96
N ARG A 74 -21.26 34.36 73.85
CA ARG A 74 -21.98 35.18 72.86
C ARG A 74 -21.56 34.85 71.43
N TYR A 75 -20.28 34.60 71.19
CA TYR A 75 -19.79 34.13 69.90
C TYR A 75 -20.32 32.72 69.55
N ALA A 76 -20.40 31.82 70.52
CA ALA A 76 -21.02 30.51 70.33
C ALA A 76 -22.51 30.63 69.98
N LEU A 77 -23.26 31.48 70.70
CA LEU A 77 -24.66 31.78 70.36
C LEU A 77 -24.80 32.35 68.94
N TYR A 78 -23.89 33.24 68.53
CA TYR A 78 -23.84 33.74 67.15
C TYR A 78 -23.62 32.62 66.13
N LYS A 79 -22.67 31.71 66.37
CA LYS A 79 -22.45 30.56 65.49
C LYS A 79 -23.67 29.65 65.42
N VAL A 80 -24.31 29.37 66.56
CA VAL A 80 -25.53 28.55 66.60
C VAL A 80 -26.65 29.25 65.83
N PHE A 81 -26.83 30.56 66.01
CA PHE A 81 -27.83 31.33 65.28
C PHE A 81 -27.64 31.25 63.76
N LEU A 82 -26.41 31.39 63.26
CA LEU A 82 -26.11 31.27 61.84
C LEU A 82 -26.31 29.84 61.31
N ASN A 83 -25.94 28.83 62.09
CA ASN A 83 -26.07 27.42 61.70
C ASN A 83 -27.52 26.95 61.70
N VAL A 84 -28.29 27.31 62.73
CA VAL A 84 -29.70 26.91 62.86
C VAL A 84 -30.58 27.72 61.91
N ASN A 85 -30.21 28.96 61.60
CA ASN A 85 -30.98 29.90 60.79
C ASN A 85 -32.46 29.95 61.21
N PRO A 86 -32.74 30.39 62.45
CA PRO A 86 -34.03 30.21 63.10
C PRO A 86 -35.20 30.79 62.31
N GLN A 87 -36.33 30.09 62.40
CA GLN A 87 -37.58 30.52 61.78
C GLN A 87 -38.14 31.77 62.46
N ALA A 88 -38.98 32.52 61.74
CA ALA A 88 -39.54 33.80 62.21
C ALA A 88 -40.15 33.75 63.63
N ARG A 89 -40.78 32.63 64.01
CA ARG A 89 -41.42 32.45 65.33
C ARG A 89 -40.42 32.37 66.49
N GLU A 90 -39.20 31.90 66.23
CA GLU A 90 -38.16 31.70 67.24
C GLU A 90 -37.29 32.95 67.44
N LEU A 91 -37.30 33.90 66.49
CA LEU A 91 -36.41 35.07 66.49
C LEU A 91 -36.59 35.97 67.72
N ARG A 92 -37.78 36.04 68.31
CA ARG A 92 -38.01 36.77 69.58
C ARG A 92 -37.22 36.18 70.75
N GLN A 93 -36.97 34.88 70.79
CA GLN A 93 -36.17 34.25 71.85
C GLN A 93 -34.68 34.61 71.68
N TRP A 94 -34.21 34.62 70.43
CA TRP A 94 -32.85 35.01 70.06
C TRP A 94 -32.57 36.49 70.33
N GLU A 95 -33.50 37.38 69.99
CA GLU A 95 -33.43 38.80 70.35
C GLU A 95 -33.24 38.99 71.86
N ARG A 96 -34.05 38.32 72.68
CA ARG A 96 -33.92 38.38 74.16
C ARG A 96 -32.57 37.86 74.64
N ALA A 97 -32.12 36.72 74.11
CA ALA A 97 -30.81 36.17 74.47
C ALA A 97 -29.66 37.13 74.11
N PHE A 98 -29.75 37.80 72.95
CA PHE A 98 -28.79 38.81 72.53
C PHE A 98 -28.76 39.99 73.51
N LEU A 99 -29.93 40.56 73.85
CA LEU A 99 -30.04 41.71 74.75
C LEU A 99 -29.56 41.39 76.16
N ILE A 100 -29.85 40.19 76.68
CA ILE A 100 -29.35 39.74 77.99
C ILE A 100 -27.83 39.73 77.98
N GLY A 101 -27.20 39.14 76.97
CA GLY A 101 -25.75 39.13 76.91
C GLY A 101 -25.15 40.53 76.70
N THR A 102 -25.82 41.43 75.97
CA THR A 102 -25.37 42.82 75.78
C THR A 102 -25.35 43.56 77.12
N PHE A 103 -26.41 43.38 77.91
CA PHE A 103 -26.49 43.91 79.28
C PHE A 103 -25.34 43.38 80.15
N LEU A 104 -25.10 42.06 80.15
CA LEU A 104 -24.04 41.44 80.95
C LEU A 104 -22.64 41.92 80.53
N THR A 105 -22.40 42.08 79.23
CA THR A 105 -21.12 42.60 78.72
C THR A 105 -20.92 44.05 79.15
N ALA A 106 -21.94 44.90 79.02
CA ALA A 106 -21.88 46.29 79.48
C ALA A 106 -21.66 46.39 81.00
N ALA A 107 -22.27 45.51 81.79
CA ALA A 107 -22.07 45.45 83.24
C ALA A 107 -20.63 45.06 83.63
N LEU A 108 -20.00 44.13 82.91
CA LEU A 108 -18.60 43.78 83.15
C LEU A 108 -17.64 44.91 82.74
N TRP A 109 -17.96 45.66 81.68
CA TRP A 109 -17.22 46.87 81.34
C TRP A 109 -17.39 47.98 82.37
N ALA A 110 -18.60 48.13 82.92
CA ALA A 110 -18.84 49.04 84.03
C ALA A 110 -18.05 48.64 85.28
N LEU A 111 -17.93 47.34 85.56
CA LEU A 111 -17.18 46.83 86.73
C LEU A 111 -15.70 47.23 86.67
N ILE A 112 -15.04 47.11 85.51
CA ILE A 112 -13.65 47.56 85.33
C ILE A 112 -13.53 49.09 85.36
N GLY A 113 -14.54 49.80 84.85
CA GLY A 113 -14.60 51.25 84.84
C GLY A 113 -14.93 51.89 86.19
N THR A 114 -15.34 51.12 87.19
CA THR A 114 -15.82 51.65 88.48
C THR A 114 -15.12 51.01 89.67
N VAL A 115 -15.41 49.73 89.94
CA VAL A 115 -14.96 49.00 91.13
C VAL A 115 -13.49 48.59 91.02
N LEU A 116 -13.06 48.18 89.82
CA LEU A 116 -11.69 47.76 89.54
C LEU A 116 -10.87 48.85 88.84
N LEU A 117 -11.33 50.10 88.92
CA LEU A 117 -10.61 51.23 88.34
C LEU A 117 -9.36 51.53 89.19
N PRO A 118 -8.13 51.61 88.63
CA PRO A 118 -6.90 51.82 89.40
C PRO A 118 -6.96 53.07 90.26
N GLU A 119 -6.26 53.09 91.40
CA GLU A 119 -6.22 54.25 92.31
C GLU A 119 -5.73 55.53 91.60
N THR A 120 -6.09 56.69 92.14
CA THR A 120 -5.73 58.00 91.57
C THR A 120 -4.22 58.25 91.51
N THR A 121 -3.42 57.51 92.28
CA THR A 121 -1.95 57.55 92.22
C THR A 121 -1.39 56.98 90.91
N ARG A 122 -2.15 56.13 90.20
CA ARG A 122 -1.74 55.47 88.95
C ARG A 122 -2.48 56.04 87.74
N MET A 123 -2.26 57.33 87.48
CA MET A 123 -3.02 58.09 86.47
C MET A 123 -2.91 57.53 85.04
N ALA A 124 -1.75 57.04 84.62
CA ALA A 124 -1.55 56.54 83.26
C ALA A 124 -2.43 55.32 82.95
N SER A 125 -2.44 54.33 83.85
CA SER A 125 -3.26 53.13 83.71
C SER A 125 -4.74 53.44 83.87
N ARG A 126 -5.09 54.31 84.83
CA ARG A 126 -6.48 54.75 85.05
C ARG A 126 -7.06 55.44 83.81
N LEU A 127 -6.33 56.39 83.21
CA LEU A 127 -6.76 57.06 81.98
C LEU A 127 -6.85 56.07 80.80
N SER A 128 -5.92 55.12 80.72
CA SER A 128 -5.94 54.08 79.68
C SER A 128 -7.20 53.22 79.76
N VAL A 129 -7.61 52.79 80.97
CA VAL A 129 -8.89 52.07 81.17
C VAL A 129 -10.06 52.91 80.70
N VAL A 130 -10.14 54.17 81.13
CA VAL A 130 -11.27 55.05 80.77
C VAL A 130 -11.33 55.25 79.25
N MET A 131 -10.20 55.56 78.61
CA MET A 131 -10.14 55.77 77.16
C MET A 131 -10.56 54.52 76.39
N VAL A 132 -10.01 53.37 76.75
CA VAL A 132 -10.24 52.11 76.03
C VAL A 132 -11.68 51.61 76.24
N VAL A 133 -12.20 51.66 77.46
CA VAL A 133 -13.59 51.28 77.76
C VAL A 133 -14.57 52.23 77.08
N THR A 134 -14.32 53.55 77.13
CA THR A 134 -15.15 54.53 76.45
C THR A 134 -15.11 54.32 74.93
N LEU A 135 -13.94 54.09 74.33
CA LEU A 135 -13.81 53.83 72.90
C LEU A 135 -14.58 52.58 72.48
N LEU A 136 -14.46 51.48 73.22
CA LEU A 136 -15.17 50.24 72.92
C LEU A 136 -16.70 50.42 73.04
N LEU A 137 -17.17 51.03 74.13
CA LEU A 137 -18.60 51.24 74.38
C LEU A 137 -19.23 52.26 73.42
N THR A 138 -18.47 53.26 72.97
CA THR A 138 -18.97 54.21 71.95
C THR A 138 -18.98 53.59 70.56
N GLY A 139 -17.99 52.77 70.20
CA GLY A 139 -17.96 52.02 68.95
C GLY A 139 -19.13 51.04 68.76
N ALA A 140 -19.73 50.57 69.86
CA ALA A 140 -20.91 49.69 69.84
C ALA A 140 -22.16 50.30 69.16
N VAL A 141 -22.20 51.62 68.96
CA VAL A 141 -23.36 52.34 68.40
C VAL A 141 -23.73 51.86 66.99
N ALA A 142 -22.74 51.53 66.17
CA ALA A 142 -22.98 51.05 64.80
C ALA A 142 -23.36 49.57 64.78
N TYR A 143 -22.75 48.74 65.63
CA TYR A 143 -23.01 47.29 65.67
C TYR A 143 -24.40 46.96 66.21
N HIS A 144 -24.91 47.77 67.14
CA HIS A 144 -26.24 47.61 67.70
C HIS A 144 -27.34 48.32 66.89
N ALA A 145 -26.99 49.09 65.84
CA ALA A 145 -27.92 49.83 65.00
C ALA A 145 -29.14 49.03 64.48
N PRO A 146 -29.03 47.73 64.16
CA PRO A 146 -30.19 46.94 63.73
C PRO A 146 -31.31 46.81 64.78
N HIS A 147 -31.06 47.11 66.06
CA HIS A 147 -32.05 46.96 67.12
C HIS A 147 -32.29 48.26 67.89
N ARG A 148 -33.57 48.62 68.06
CA ARG A 148 -34.00 49.91 68.62
C ARG A 148 -33.42 50.24 70.01
N TYR A 149 -33.22 49.24 70.86
CA TYR A 149 -32.83 49.43 72.26
C TYR A 149 -31.45 48.90 72.63
N ALA A 150 -30.77 48.14 71.77
CA ALA A 150 -29.57 47.39 72.17
C ALA A 150 -28.44 48.32 72.63
N TYR A 151 -28.17 49.38 71.88
CA TYR A 151 -27.17 50.37 72.25
C TYR A 151 -27.56 51.20 73.49
N LYS A 152 -28.86 51.50 73.66
CA LYS A 152 -29.33 52.29 74.81
C LYS A 152 -29.02 51.57 76.12
N VAL A 153 -29.13 50.24 76.12
CA VAL A 153 -28.70 49.40 77.26
C VAL A 153 -27.19 49.50 77.47
N THR A 154 -26.39 49.33 76.42
CA THR A 154 -24.92 49.42 76.50
C THR A 154 -24.43 50.78 77.02
N ALA A 155 -24.97 51.88 76.49
CA ALA A 155 -24.61 53.23 76.89
C ALA A 155 -25.00 53.51 78.35
N PHE A 156 -26.23 53.14 78.75
CA PHE A 156 -26.72 53.39 80.11
C PHE A 156 -25.97 52.55 81.14
N VAL A 157 -25.79 51.25 80.89
CA VAL A 157 -25.15 50.33 81.85
C VAL A 157 -23.63 50.52 81.87
N GLY A 158 -23.00 50.82 80.74
CA GLY A 158 -21.55 50.93 80.63
C GLY A 158 -21.00 52.33 80.93
N LEU A 159 -21.52 53.37 80.27
CA LEU A 159 -20.94 54.72 80.32
C LEU A 159 -21.37 55.51 81.55
N VAL A 160 -22.62 55.37 82.01
CA VAL A 160 -23.13 56.16 83.16
C VAL A 160 -22.40 55.82 84.46
N PRO A 161 -22.21 54.53 84.84
CA PRO A 161 -21.45 54.21 86.05
C PRO A 161 -19.99 54.69 85.97
N LEU A 162 -19.35 54.54 84.80
CA LEU A 162 -18.00 55.03 84.56
C LEU A 162 -17.89 56.55 84.75
N ALA A 163 -18.84 57.30 84.17
CA ALA A 163 -18.91 58.74 84.38
C ALA A 163 -19.08 59.11 85.86
N ILE A 164 -19.97 58.43 86.58
CA ILE A 164 -20.20 58.66 88.01
C ILE A 164 -18.91 58.43 88.80
N ALA A 165 -18.23 57.30 88.57
CA ALA A 165 -16.97 56.98 89.26
C ALA A 165 -15.86 58.02 89.01
N LEU A 166 -15.79 58.58 87.81
CA LEU A 166 -14.85 59.65 87.48
C LEU A 166 -15.23 60.99 88.11
N GLY A 167 -16.52 61.30 88.20
CA GLY A 167 -17.04 62.54 88.79
C GLY A 167 -16.76 62.64 90.29
N PHE A 168 -16.78 61.51 91.00
CA PHE A 168 -16.47 61.44 92.43
C PHE A 168 -14.99 61.23 92.76
N SER A 169 -14.09 61.30 91.77
CA SER A 169 -12.65 61.05 91.97
C SER A 169 -11.90 62.14 92.75
N GLY A 170 -12.47 63.35 92.85
CA GLY A 170 -11.83 64.52 93.48
C GLY A 170 -10.76 65.21 92.63
N ASP A 171 -10.45 64.71 91.42
CA ASP A 171 -9.46 65.29 90.49
C ASP A 171 -10.14 66.08 89.36
N ARG A 172 -9.60 67.27 89.02
CA ARG A 172 -10.21 68.16 88.01
C ARG A 172 -10.20 67.57 86.60
N ALA A 173 -9.15 66.85 86.20
CA ALA A 173 -9.06 66.26 84.87
C ALA A 173 -10.04 65.09 84.72
N GLN A 174 -10.22 64.29 85.76
CA GLN A 174 -11.21 63.21 85.78
C GLN A 174 -12.65 63.71 85.84
N MET A 175 -12.92 64.80 86.56
CA MET A 175 -14.24 65.44 86.53
C MET A 175 -14.58 65.98 85.13
N ALA A 176 -13.62 66.56 84.41
CA ALA A 176 -13.80 66.98 83.03
C ALA A 176 -14.09 65.78 82.11
N LEU A 177 -13.37 64.67 82.30
CA LEU A 177 -13.59 63.43 81.56
C LEU A 177 -14.95 62.79 81.86
N SER A 178 -15.42 62.85 83.12
CA SER A 178 -16.79 62.47 83.51
C SER A 178 -17.83 63.24 82.73
N GLY A 179 -17.68 64.57 82.61
CA GLY A 179 -18.57 65.41 81.81
C GLY A 179 -18.60 64.99 80.33
N LEU A 180 -17.45 64.64 79.74
CA LEU A 180 -17.37 64.15 78.37
C LEU A 180 -18.05 62.78 78.21
N VAL A 181 -17.82 61.84 79.15
CA VAL A 181 -18.46 60.51 79.12
C VAL A 181 -19.98 60.62 79.30
N LEU A 182 -20.47 61.52 80.15
CA LEU A 182 -21.92 61.80 80.28
C LEU A 182 -22.50 62.41 79.00
N LEU A 183 -21.78 63.33 78.36
CA LEU A 183 -22.19 63.89 77.07
C LEU A 183 -22.31 62.79 76.01
N LEU A 184 -21.34 61.87 75.95
CA LEU A 184 -21.40 60.71 75.05
C LEU A 184 -22.56 59.78 75.38
N ALA A 185 -22.82 59.52 76.67
CA ALA A 185 -23.95 58.70 77.13
C ALA A 185 -25.32 59.33 76.77
N LEU A 186 -25.40 60.64 76.56
CA LEU A 186 -26.62 61.34 76.11
C LEU A 186 -26.74 61.41 74.58
N VAL A 187 -25.65 61.74 73.89
CA VAL A 187 -25.65 62.01 72.44
C VAL A 187 -25.71 60.71 71.62
N LEU A 188 -24.99 59.67 72.02
CA LEU A 188 -24.90 58.45 71.22
C LEU A 188 -26.22 57.66 71.14
N PRO A 189 -27.08 57.58 72.18
CA PRO A 189 -28.43 57.03 72.05
C PRO A 189 -29.33 57.77 71.04
N TYR A 190 -29.13 59.08 70.87
CA TYR A 190 -29.83 59.87 69.85
C TYR A 190 -29.31 59.52 68.45
N ILE A 191 -27.99 59.46 68.27
CA ILE A 191 -27.35 59.03 67.01
C ILE A 191 -27.83 57.60 66.65
N HIS A 192 -27.81 56.68 67.60
CA HIS A 192 -28.33 55.31 67.44
C HIS A 192 -29.76 55.29 66.90
N THR A 193 -30.64 56.14 67.44
CA THR A 193 -32.04 56.21 67.00
C THR A 193 -32.15 56.68 65.54
N LYS A 194 -31.28 57.61 65.10
CA LYS A 194 -31.23 58.06 63.70
C LYS A 194 -30.67 57.00 62.75
N VAL A 195 -29.58 56.33 63.14
CA VAL A 195 -28.97 55.25 62.33
C VAL A 195 -29.92 54.08 62.18
N HIS A 196 -30.59 53.67 63.26
CA HIS A 196 -31.61 52.63 63.24
C HIS A 196 -32.76 53.01 62.30
N GLY A 197 -33.28 54.25 62.38
CA GLY A 197 -34.33 54.73 61.49
C GLY A 197 -33.94 54.67 60.00
N ALA A 198 -32.74 55.12 59.66
CA ALA A 198 -32.23 55.06 58.27
C ALA A 198 -32.06 53.62 57.77
N LEU A 199 -31.67 52.68 58.66
CA LEU A 199 -31.54 51.28 58.31
C LEU A 199 -32.90 50.63 58.02
N VAL A 200 -33.92 50.93 58.84
CA VAL A 200 -35.30 50.45 58.61
C VAL A 200 -35.89 51.03 57.31
N GLU A 201 -35.63 52.31 57.03
CA GLU A 201 -36.06 52.96 55.78
C GLU A 201 -35.39 52.33 54.54
N SER A 202 -34.12 51.94 54.65
CA SER A 202 -33.42 51.22 53.58
C SER A 202 -34.00 49.81 53.35
N LEU A 203 -34.27 49.05 54.42
CA LEU A 203 -34.85 47.70 54.32
C LEU A 203 -36.27 47.73 53.74
N THR A 204 -37.09 48.69 54.16
CA THR A 204 -38.43 48.89 53.60
C THR A 204 -38.38 49.26 52.11
N THR A 205 -37.48 50.17 51.71
CA THR A 205 -37.30 50.57 50.31
C THR A 205 -36.81 49.41 49.44
N ALA A 206 -35.84 48.63 49.91
CA ALA A 206 -35.32 47.46 49.19
C ALA A 206 -36.42 46.42 48.91
N ARG A 207 -37.37 46.25 49.85
CA ARG A 207 -38.47 45.30 49.67
C ARG A 207 -39.56 45.81 48.74
N VAL A 208 -39.86 47.11 48.77
CA VAL A 208 -40.75 47.74 47.78
C VAL A 208 -40.20 47.53 46.37
N LEU A 209 -38.88 47.62 46.16
CA LEU A 209 -38.25 47.35 44.87
C LEU A 209 -38.37 45.88 44.43
N VAL A 210 -38.17 44.91 45.33
CA VAL A 210 -38.30 43.47 45.01
C VAL A 210 -39.74 43.09 44.67
N ASN A 211 -40.73 43.61 45.41
CA ASN A 211 -42.14 43.38 45.09
C ASN A 211 -42.51 44.01 43.74
N ARG A 212 -41.99 45.21 43.43
CA ARG A 212 -42.19 45.88 42.14
C ARG A 212 -41.54 45.13 40.97
N ASP A 213 -40.36 44.54 41.17
CA ASP A 213 -39.69 43.71 40.17
C ASP A 213 -40.46 42.42 39.89
N SER A 214 -41.06 41.79 40.90
CA SER A 214 -41.88 40.59 40.70
C SER A 214 -43.19 40.83 39.94
N GLU A 215 -43.81 42.00 40.13
CA GLU A 215 -44.98 42.43 39.34
C GLU A 215 -44.60 42.72 37.88
N LEU A 216 -43.47 43.40 37.66
CA LEU A 216 -42.95 43.71 36.33
C LEU A 216 -42.48 42.45 35.59
N GLU A 217 -41.87 41.47 36.25
CA GLU A 217 -41.51 40.17 35.65
C GLU A 217 -42.73 39.35 35.25
N SER A 218 -43.82 39.39 36.03
CA SER A 218 -45.07 38.69 35.70
C SER A 218 -45.74 39.26 34.44
N GLU A 219 -45.80 40.59 34.31
CA GLU A 219 -46.30 41.23 33.08
C GLU A 219 -45.34 41.05 31.90
N ARG A 220 -44.02 41.16 32.11
CA ARG A 220 -43.01 40.91 31.07
C ARG A 220 -43.05 39.47 30.58
N ASN A 221 -43.25 38.48 31.45
CA ASN A 221 -43.34 37.07 31.06
C ASN A 221 -44.64 36.77 30.29
N LYS A 222 -45.76 37.42 30.60
CA LYS A 222 -47.00 37.30 29.80
C LYS A 222 -46.85 37.93 28.42
N LEU A 223 -46.21 39.09 28.34
CA LEU A 223 -45.93 39.77 27.07
C LEU A 223 -44.92 38.98 26.23
N GLN A 224 -43.88 38.45 26.86
CA GLN A 224 -42.86 37.60 26.24
C GLN A 224 -43.46 36.27 25.75
N GLN A 225 -44.35 35.62 26.53
CA GLN A 225 -45.03 34.40 26.08
C GLN A 225 -45.96 34.66 24.87
N ALA A 226 -46.67 35.79 24.83
CA ALA A 226 -47.48 36.16 23.68
C ALA A 226 -46.62 36.51 22.45
N MET A 227 -45.50 37.21 22.64
CA MET A 227 -44.55 37.50 21.56
C MET A 227 -43.82 36.25 21.07
N ASP A 228 -43.41 35.33 21.95
CA ASP A 228 -42.75 34.08 21.60
C ASP A 228 -43.71 33.11 20.89
N ALA A 229 -44.99 33.08 21.28
CA ALA A 229 -46.00 32.29 20.58
C ALA A 229 -46.27 32.84 19.17
N LEU A 230 -46.40 34.18 19.02
CA LEU A 230 -46.61 34.81 17.71
C LEU A 230 -45.36 34.74 16.83
N ALA A 231 -44.16 34.94 17.41
CA ALA A 231 -42.88 34.78 16.72
C ALA A 231 -42.64 33.32 16.34
N GLY A 232 -43.01 32.36 17.18
CA GLY A 232 -42.98 30.93 16.88
C GLY A 232 -43.87 30.60 15.69
N GLU A 233 -45.12 31.09 15.67
CA GLU A 233 -46.04 30.86 14.55
C GLU A 233 -45.58 31.53 13.26
N MET A 234 -45.09 32.78 13.31
CA MET A 234 -44.53 33.48 12.14
C MET A 234 -43.26 32.81 11.61
N VAL A 235 -42.36 32.36 12.50
CA VAL A 235 -41.13 31.65 12.12
C VAL A 235 -41.45 30.30 11.50
N GLU A 236 -42.40 29.54 12.07
CA GLU A 236 -42.81 28.26 11.47
C GLU A 236 -43.52 28.47 10.12
N ARG A 237 -44.33 29.53 9.96
CA ARG A 237 -44.98 29.85 8.68
C ARG A 237 -43.97 30.32 7.62
N LEU A 238 -42.99 31.14 7.99
CA LEU A 238 -41.90 31.56 7.11
C LEU A 238 -40.98 30.38 6.74
N LYS A 239 -40.63 29.52 7.69
CA LYS A 239 -39.90 28.29 7.43
C LYS A 239 -40.67 27.36 6.51
N ALA A 240 -41.98 27.19 6.70
CA ALA A 240 -42.81 26.36 5.83
C ALA A 240 -42.84 26.90 4.39
N GLN A 241 -43.05 28.21 4.20
CA GLN A 241 -43.00 28.84 2.88
C GLN A 241 -41.61 28.78 2.23
N GLN A 242 -40.56 29.03 3.02
CA GLN A 242 -39.18 28.96 2.53
C GLN A 242 -38.80 27.51 2.19
N GLN A 243 -39.27 26.54 2.97
CA GLN A 243 -39.08 25.12 2.71
C GLN A 243 -39.85 24.67 1.48
N GLU A 244 -41.07 25.16 1.25
CA GLU A 244 -41.85 24.88 0.04
C GLU A 244 -41.15 25.44 -1.21
N LEU A 245 -40.70 26.70 -1.16
CA LEU A 245 -39.92 27.31 -2.23
C LEU A 245 -38.61 26.57 -2.47
N LEU A 246 -37.88 26.22 -1.41
CA LEU A 246 -36.64 25.46 -1.48
C LEU A 246 -36.89 24.06 -2.06
N THR A 247 -38.02 23.42 -1.72
CA THR A 247 -38.41 22.12 -2.25
C THR A 247 -38.72 22.22 -3.74
N ALA A 248 -39.50 23.22 -4.17
CA ALA A 248 -39.76 23.47 -5.58
C ALA A 248 -38.47 23.78 -6.36
N GLN A 249 -37.57 24.60 -5.79
CA GLN A 249 -36.25 24.89 -6.37
C GLN A 249 -35.38 23.63 -6.46
N LYS A 250 -35.37 22.78 -5.41
CA LYS A 250 -34.67 21.50 -5.42
C LYS A 250 -35.20 20.59 -6.51
N VAL A 251 -36.51 20.41 -6.63
CA VAL A 251 -37.14 19.60 -7.70
C VAL A 251 -36.75 20.13 -9.08
N ARG A 252 -36.80 21.45 -9.28
CA ARG A 252 -36.38 22.07 -10.53
C ARG A 252 -34.89 21.86 -10.82
N MET A 253 -34.02 22.01 -9.82
CA MET A 253 -32.59 21.71 -9.97
C MET A 253 -32.34 20.23 -10.27
N HIS A 254 -33.11 19.32 -9.67
CA HIS A 254 -33.03 17.90 -9.99
C HIS A 254 -33.45 17.62 -11.44
N PHE A 255 -34.50 18.30 -11.94
CA PHE A 255 -34.90 18.21 -13.35
C PHE A 255 -33.84 18.80 -14.30
N GLU A 256 -33.30 19.98 -14.01
CA GLU A 256 -32.36 20.69 -14.90
C GLU A 256 -30.94 20.13 -14.87
N ARG A 257 -30.45 19.64 -13.71
CA ARG A 257 -29.04 19.24 -13.51
C ARG A 257 -28.83 17.73 -13.46
N THR A 258 -29.87 16.92 -13.57
CA THR A 258 -29.69 15.47 -13.67
C THR A 258 -28.99 15.12 -14.99
N PRO A 259 -28.04 14.16 -14.97
CA PRO A 259 -27.37 13.71 -16.19
C PRO A 259 -28.27 12.84 -17.09
N LEU A 260 -29.47 12.48 -16.62
CA LEU A 260 -30.46 11.73 -17.40
C LEU A 260 -31.37 12.68 -18.16
N GLY A 261 -31.75 12.31 -19.38
CA GLY A 261 -32.83 13.00 -20.08
C GLY A 261 -34.13 12.84 -19.29
N VAL A 262 -34.75 13.92 -18.86
CA VAL A 262 -36.06 13.92 -18.23
C VAL A 262 -37.04 14.55 -19.20
N ILE A 263 -38.04 13.76 -19.57
CA ILE A 263 -39.03 14.13 -20.56
C ILE A 263 -40.41 13.89 -19.97
N GLU A 264 -41.28 14.90 -20.03
CA GLU A 264 -42.70 14.71 -19.72
C GLU A 264 -43.51 14.70 -21.01
N TRP A 265 -44.54 13.87 -21.04
CA TRP A 265 -45.41 13.66 -22.18
C TRP A 265 -46.87 13.92 -21.81
N ASP A 266 -47.61 14.47 -22.75
CA ASP A 266 -49.06 14.54 -22.65
C ASP A 266 -49.73 13.18 -22.88
N ARG A 267 -51.06 13.13 -22.76
CA ARG A 267 -51.86 11.92 -23.00
C ARG A 267 -51.84 11.41 -24.45
N GLN A 268 -51.24 12.16 -25.37
CA GLN A 268 -51.04 11.80 -26.77
C GLN A 268 -49.55 11.63 -27.10
N PHE A 269 -48.70 11.44 -26.08
CA PHE A 269 -47.26 11.22 -26.22
C PHE A 269 -46.50 12.36 -26.89
N ARG A 270 -46.98 13.60 -26.74
CA ARG A 270 -46.25 14.81 -27.15
C ARG A 270 -45.46 15.40 -25.99
N VAL A 271 -44.28 15.92 -26.27
CA VAL A 271 -43.38 16.51 -25.26
C VAL A 271 -44.03 17.73 -24.58
N ILE A 272 -44.12 17.70 -23.25
CA ILE A 272 -44.51 18.81 -22.37
C ILE A 272 -43.29 19.44 -21.70
N ALA A 273 -42.30 18.63 -21.33
CA ALA A 273 -41.07 19.10 -20.69
C ALA A 273 -39.87 18.35 -21.27
N TRP A 274 -38.76 19.05 -21.45
CA TRP A 274 -37.53 18.54 -22.05
C TRP A 274 -36.33 19.18 -21.38
N ASN A 275 -35.61 18.42 -20.56
CA ASN A 275 -34.51 18.98 -19.77
C ASN A 275 -33.20 19.12 -20.61
N PRO A 276 -32.19 19.86 -20.11
CA PRO A 276 -30.92 20.06 -20.82
C PRO A 276 -30.18 18.76 -21.16
N ALA A 277 -30.27 17.72 -20.33
CA ALA A 277 -29.64 16.44 -20.63
C ALA A 277 -30.30 15.73 -21.83
N ALA A 278 -31.64 15.83 -21.97
CA ALA A 278 -32.33 15.32 -23.16
C ALA A 278 -31.90 16.09 -24.43
N GLU A 279 -31.63 17.40 -24.33
CA GLU A 279 -31.05 18.17 -25.44
C GLU A 279 -29.67 17.63 -25.84
N ALA A 280 -28.81 17.35 -24.85
CA ALA A 280 -27.47 16.82 -25.09
C ALA A 280 -27.50 15.41 -25.71
N ILE A 281 -28.42 14.54 -25.28
CA ILE A 281 -28.54 13.16 -25.77
C ILE A 281 -29.05 13.14 -27.22
N PHE A 282 -30.15 13.84 -27.52
CA PHE A 282 -30.83 13.72 -28.82
C PHE A 282 -30.48 14.84 -29.82
N GLY A 283 -29.87 15.95 -29.35
CA GLY A 283 -29.49 17.09 -30.20
C GLY A 283 -30.64 18.03 -30.58
N TYR A 284 -31.79 17.93 -29.92
CA TYR A 284 -32.93 18.83 -30.08
C TYR A 284 -33.02 19.77 -28.88
N SER A 285 -33.15 21.07 -29.12
CA SER A 285 -33.43 22.02 -28.04
C SER A 285 -34.85 21.78 -27.48
N ALA A 286 -35.11 22.20 -26.25
CA ALA A 286 -36.43 22.12 -25.64
C ALA A 286 -37.47 22.84 -26.51
N ALA A 287 -37.13 24.02 -27.05
CA ALA A 287 -37.99 24.75 -27.96
C ALA A 287 -38.34 23.96 -29.25
N ASP A 288 -37.38 23.20 -29.79
CA ASP A 288 -37.58 22.35 -30.96
C ASP A 288 -38.30 21.03 -30.66
N ALA A 289 -38.30 20.59 -29.40
CA ALA A 289 -38.86 19.30 -28.96
C ALA A 289 -40.30 19.43 -28.44
N LEU A 290 -40.64 20.56 -27.80
CA LEU A 290 -41.96 20.81 -27.22
C LEU A 290 -43.09 20.57 -28.23
N HIS A 291 -44.14 19.91 -27.77
CA HIS A 291 -45.35 19.55 -28.52
C HIS A 291 -45.16 18.60 -29.70
N ARG A 292 -43.95 18.07 -29.94
CA ARG A 292 -43.71 17.04 -30.98
C ARG A 292 -43.95 15.64 -30.43
N SER A 293 -44.37 14.72 -31.30
CA SER A 293 -44.48 13.28 -30.98
C SER A 293 -43.12 12.59 -31.09
N ALA A 294 -42.77 11.79 -30.08
CA ALA A 294 -41.49 11.07 -29.99
C ALA A 294 -41.17 10.19 -31.22
N GLU A 295 -42.20 9.53 -31.76
CA GLU A 295 -42.12 8.62 -32.92
C GLU A 295 -41.60 9.30 -34.19
N GLY A 296 -41.75 10.63 -34.24
CA GLY A 296 -41.38 11.44 -35.39
C GLY A 296 -39.93 11.91 -35.41
N PHE A 297 -39.17 11.81 -34.31
CA PHE A 297 -37.83 12.44 -34.28
C PHE A 297 -36.77 11.84 -33.35
N VAL A 298 -37.12 10.95 -32.40
CA VAL A 298 -36.14 10.25 -31.56
C VAL A 298 -36.16 8.73 -31.69
N VAL A 299 -37.26 8.14 -32.16
CA VAL A 299 -37.41 6.67 -32.32
C VAL A 299 -36.96 6.23 -33.71
N ALA A 300 -36.12 5.20 -33.80
CA ALA A 300 -35.73 4.61 -35.08
C ALA A 300 -36.95 3.93 -35.77
N GLN A 301 -37.00 3.95 -37.11
CA GLN A 301 -38.15 3.40 -37.85
C GLN A 301 -38.44 1.92 -37.52
N ALA A 302 -37.40 1.13 -37.27
CA ALA A 302 -37.51 -0.30 -36.93
C ALA A 302 -38.09 -0.54 -35.52
N GLU A 303 -38.07 0.45 -34.63
CA GLU A 303 -38.50 0.31 -33.22
C GLU A 303 -39.91 0.86 -32.96
N ARG A 304 -40.60 1.38 -33.99
CA ARG A 304 -41.90 2.05 -33.83
C ARG A 304 -42.98 1.12 -33.26
N GLU A 305 -43.09 -0.10 -33.79
CA GLU A 305 -44.07 -1.08 -33.30
C GLU A 305 -43.82 -1.47 -31.83
N SER A 306 -42.55 -1.61 -31.44
CA SER A 306 -42.14 -1.90 -30.06
C SER A 306 -42.52 -0.76 -29.10
N VAL A 307 -42.31 0.49 -29.53
CA VAL A 307 -42.66 1.69 -28.74
C VAL A 307 -44.17 1.84 -28.58
N GLU A 308 -44.95 1.61 -29.64
CA GLU A 308 -46.41 1.62 -29.57
C GLU A 308 -46.99 0.54 -28.64
N ALA A 309 -46.38 -0.65 -28.63
CA ALA A 309 -46.75 -1.73 -27.72
C ALA A 309 -46.43 -1.36 -26.25
N MET A 310 -45.24 -0.82 -26.01
CA MET A 310 -44.82 -0.34 -24.68
C MET A 310 -45.74 0.75 -24.14
N TRP A 311 -46.13 1.73 -24.95
CA TRP A 311 -47.03 2.79 -24.51
C TRP A 311 -48.44 2.30 -24.18
N ARG A 312 -48.95 1.32 -24.93
CA ARG A 312 -50.22 0.63 -24.60
C ARG A 312 -50.12 -0.09 -23.25
N GLU A 313 -49.04 -0.81 -23.02
CA GLU A 313 -48.83 -1.54 -21.75
C GLU A 313 -48.77 -0.60 -20.54
N VAL A 314 -48.04 0.51 -20.63
CA VAL A 314 -47.95 1.51 -19.55
C VAL A 314 -49.30 2.21 -19.31
N ALA A 315 -50.11 2.40 -20.36
CA ALA A 315 -51.44 2.98 -20.25
C ALA A 315 -52.46 2.02 -19.59
N GLU A 316 -52.34 0.71 -19.84
CA GLU A 316 -53.27 -0.31 -19.35
C GLU A 316 -52.94 -0.78 -17.92
N THR A 317 -51.66 -1.05 -17.63
CA THR A 317 -51.23 -1.62 -16.34
C THR A 317 -51.11 -0.56 -15.24
N LYS A 318 -50.88 0.70 -15.62
CA LYS A 318 -50.49 1.81 -14.73
C LYS A 318 -49.19 1.59 -13.96
N ASP A 319 -48.42 0.57 -14.31
CA ASP A 319 -47.10 0.31 -13.73
C ASP A 319 -46.00 0.97 -14.58
N GLY A 320 -44.84 1.19 -13.96
CA GLY A 320 -43.66 1.70 -14.68
C GLY A 320 -43.08 0.65 -15.63
N SER A 321 -42.59 1.08 -16.79
CA SER A 321 -41.91 0.21 -17.76
C SER A 321 -40.44 0.59 -17.91
N LYS A 322 -39.58 -0.43 -18.05
CA LYS A 322 -38.18 -0.28 -18.45
C LYS A 322 -37.98 -0.93 -19.81
N THR A 323 -37.53 -0.17 -20.79
CA THR A 323 -37.26 -0.68 -22.15
C THR A 323 -35.93 -0.14 -22.68
N THR A 324 -35.21 -0.95 -23.44
CA THR A 324 -34.02 -0.51 -24.18
C THR A 324 -34.40 -0.35 -25.65
N LEU A 325 -34.13 0.83 -26.21
CA LEU A 325 -34.52 1.19 -27.57
C LEU A 325 -33.31 1.69 -28.37
N VAL A 326 -33.37 1.47 -29.67
CA VAL A 326 -32.48 2.14 -30.62
C VAL A 326 -33.11 3.49 -31.01
N ASN A 327 -32.41 4.57 -30.70
CA ASN A 327 -32.84 5.93 -30.97
C ASN A 327 -31.94 6.60 -32.02
N VAL A 328 -32.45 7.65 -32.66
CA VAL A 328 -31.72 8.43 -33.67
C VAL A 328 -31.66 9.88 -33.23
N THR A 329 -30.47 10.47 -33.24
CA THR A 329 -30.28 11.90 -32.89
C THR A 329 -30.62 12.82 -34.07
N ARG A 330 -30.74 14.13 -33.82
CA ARG A 330 -30.94 15.15 -34.88
C ARG A 330 -29.90 15.07 -36.00
N GLY A 331 -28.67 14.67 -35.68
CA GLY A 331 -27.57 14.52 -36.65
C GLY A 331 -27.56 13.18 -37.40
N GLY A 332 -28.56 12.32 -37.22
CA GLY A 332 -28.64 11.00 -37.88
C GLY A 332 -27.79 9.91 -37.23
N ARG A 333 -27.19 10.16 -36.06
CA ARG A 333 -26.42 9.15 -35.31
C ARG A 333 -27.38 8.17 -34.63
N THR A 334 -27.11 6.87 -34.77
CA THR A 334 -27.82 5.82 -34.04
C THR A 334 -27.22 5.68 -32.63
N ILE A 335 -28.06 5.70 -31.61
CA ILE A 335 -27.69 5.53 -30.20
C ILE A 335 -28.59 4.49 -29.53
N HIS A 336 -28.10 3.85 -28.47
CA HIS A 336 -28.85 2.94 -27.64
C HIS A 336 -29.25 3.65 -26.34
N CYS A 337 -30.55 3.73 -26.06
CA CYS A 337 -31.05 4.37 -24.86
C CYS A 337 -31.85 3.40 -23.99
N GLU A 338 -31.62 3.47 -22.68
CA GLU A 338 -32.52 2.88 -21.68
C GLU A 338 -33.58 3.90 -21.29
N TRP A 339 -34.85 3.51 -21.41
CA TRP A 339 -36.02 4.32 -21.09
C TRP A 339 -36.73 3.76 -19.87
N TYR A 340 -37.06 4.64 -18.93
CA TYR A 340 -37.85 4.35 -17.75
C TYR A 340 -39.10 5.22 -17.79
N ASN A 341 -40.23 4.62 -18.11
CA ASN A 341 -41.48 5.31 -18.35
C ASN A 341 -42.42 5.10 -17.17
N THR A 342 -43.03 6.18 -16.68
CA THR A 342 -43.94 6.16 -15.53
C THR A 342 -45.20 6.95 -15.87
N PRO A 343 -46.40 6.38 -15.68
CA PRO A 343 -47.64 7.12 -15.87
C PRO A 343 -47.83 8.12 -14.72
N LEU A 344 -48.15 9.37 -15.07
CA LEU A 344 -48.51 10.41 -14.11
C LEU A 344 -50.02 10.36 -13.90
N VAL A 345 -50.47 10.16 -12.66
CA VAL A 345 -51.89 10.08 -12.29
C VAL A 345 -52.30 11.22 -11.38
N ASP A 346 -53.55 11.66 -11.52
CA ASP A 346 -54.17 12.59 -10.57
C ASP A 346 -54.60 11.87 -9.26
N PRO A 347 -55.02 12.61 -8.21
CA PRO A 347 -55.50 12.00 -6.97
C PRO A 347 -56.73 11.08 -7.13
N GLY A 348 -57.45 11.17 -8.25
CA GLY A 348 -58.56 10.29 -8.62
C GLY A 348 -58.13 9.04 -9.39
N GLY A 349 -56.82 8.84 -9.61
CA GLY A 349 -56.25 7.69 -10.31
C GLY A 349 -56.36 7.75 -11.84
N LYS A 350 -56.69 8.91 -12.41
CA LYS A 350 -56.76 9.13 -13.86
C LYS A 350 -55.39 9.57 -14.38
N ILE A 351 -54.94 8.95 -15.47
CA ILE A 351 -53.67 9.33 -16.12
C ILE A 351 -53.80 10.74 -16.70
N ILE A 352 -52.87 11.62 -16.34
CA ILE A 352 -52.77 13.01 -16.80
C ILE A 352 -51.61 13.24 -17.76
N GLY A 353 -50.63 12.32 -17.80
CA GLY A 353 -49.48 12.34 -18.70
C GLY A 353 -48.53 11.19 -18.38
N TYR A 354 -47.31 11.26 -18.91
CA TYR A 354 -46.25 10.28 -18.65
C TYR A 354 -44.93 11.00 -18.39
N ALA A 355 -44.08 10.46 -17.51
CA ALA A 355 -42.72 10.91 -17.32
C ALA A 355 -41.75 9.81 -17.79
N SER A 356 -40.71 10.22 -18.50
CA SER A 356 -39.64 9.34 -18.97
C SER A 356 -38.30 9.82 -18.47
N LEU A 357 -37.53 8.91 -17.89
CA LEU A 357 -36.09 9.07 -17.73
C LEU A 357 -35.40 8.31 -18.85
N VAL A 358 -34.40 8.93 -19.47
CA VAL A 358 -33.64 8.31 -20.54
C VAL A 358 -32.15 8.48 -20.36
N GLN A 359 -31.42 7.39 -20.59
CA GLN A 359 -29.97 7.35 -20.52
C GLN A 359 -29.40 6.84 -21.84
N ASP A 360 -28.45 7.57 -22.45
CA ASP A 360 -27.62 7.04 -23.52
C ASP A 360 -26.63 6.03 -22.92
N VAL A 361 -26.77 4.76 -23.30
CA VAL A 361 -25.91 3.64 -22.86
C VAL A 361 -25.00 3.15 -23.98
N THR A 362 -24.92 3.87 -25.10
CA THR A 362 -24.14 3.46 -26.29
C THR A 362 -22.67 3.23 -25.94
N GLU A 363 -22.05 4.19 -25.24
CA GLU A 363 -20.64 4.08 -24.85
C GLU A 363 -20.43 2.97 -23.82
N ARG A 364 -21.37 2.76 -22.88
CA ARG A 364 -21.32 1.66 -21.92
C ARG A 364 -21.37 0.31 -22.64
N LEU A 365 -22.30 0.11 -23.56
CA LEU A 365 -22.44 -1.13 -24.33
C LEU A 365 -21.24 -1.39 -25.25
N ASN A 366 -20.69 -0.35 -25.88
CA ASN A 366 -19.48 -0.47 -26.69
C ASN A 366 -18.26 -0.80 -25.83
N THR A 367 -18.15 -0.19 -24.66
CA THR A 367 -17.07 -0.45 -23.70
C THR A 367 -17.19 -1.85 -23.12
N GLU A 368 -18.38 -2.31 -22.74
CA GLU A 368 -18.64 -3.68 -22.28
C GLU A 368 -18.29 -4.72 -23.35
N ARG A 369 -18.69 -4.48 -24.61
CA ARG A 369 -18.30 -5.34 -25.75
C ARG A 369 -16.79 -5.38 -25.95
N THR A 370 -16.13 -4.23 -25.85
CA THR A 370 -14.68 -4.10 -26.00
C THR A 370 -13.95 -4.78 -24.84
N ILE A 371 -14.39 -4.58 -23.60
CA ILE A 371 -13.87 -5.26 -22.41
C ILE A 371 -14.04 -6.77 -22.55
N HIS A 372 -15.23 -7.23 -22.97
CA HIS A 372 -15.47 -8.64 -23.20
C HIS A 372 -14.57 -9.22 -24.30
N TYR A 373 -14.37 -8.47 -25.39
CA TYR A 373 -13.44 -8.87 -26.45
C TYR A 373 -11.99 -8.94 -25.95
N MET A 374 -11.50 -7.91 -25.26
CA MET A 374 -10.16 -7.82 -24.66
C MET A 374 -9.92 -8.86 -23.56
N ALA A 375 -10.96 -9.27 -22.82
CA ALA A 375 -10.86 -10.33 -21.83
C ALA A 375 -10.52 -11.70 -22.46
N HIS A 376 -10.78 -11.86 -23.76
CA HIS A 376 -10.62 -13.12 -24.48
C HIS A 376 -9.63 -13.06 -25.66
N HIS A 377 -9.16 -11.89 -26.07
CA HIS A 377 -8.27 -11.70 -27.23
C HIS A 377 -7.05 -10.85 -26.87
N ASP A 378 -5.93 -11.10 -27.54
CA ASP A 378 -4.70 -10.31 -27.47
C ASP A 378 -4.88 -8.99 -28.22
N ALA A 379 -4.58 -7.88 -27.54
CA ALA A 379 -4.85 -6.54 -28.08
C ALA A 379 -3.98 -6.18 -29.29
N LEU A 380 -2.78 -6.76 -29.42
CA LEU A 380 -1.85 -6.45 -30.50
C LEU A 380 -2.20 -7.23 -31.79
N THR A 381 -2.45 -8.53 -31.65
CA THR A 381 -2.63 -9.44 -32.79
C THR A 381 -4.09 -9.75 -33.11
N GLY A 382 -5.01 -9.48 -32.19
CA GLY A 382 -6.42 -9.85 -32.32
C GLY A 382 -6.69 -11.36 -32.18
N LEU A 383 -5.66 -12.17 -31.92
CA LEU A 383 -5.83 -13.61 -31.68
C LEU A 383 -6.48 -13.88 -30.33
N PRO A 384 -7.12 -15.04 -30.12
CA PRO A 384 -7.42 -15.56 -28.80
C PRO A 384 -6.24 -15.41 -27.83
N ASN A 385 -6.52 -14.93 -26.62
CA ASN A 385 -5.53 -14.88 -25.55
C ASN A 385 -5.46 -16.23 -24.82
N ARG A 386 -4.53 -16.35 -23.87
CA ARG A 386 -4.34 -17.53 -23.03
C ARG A 386 -5.62 -18.07 -22.41
N ARG A 387 -6.53 -17.21 -21.94
CA ARG A 387 -7.78 -17.62 -21.29
C ARG A 387 -8.72 -18.29 -22.28
N LEU A 388 -8.94 -17.68 -23.45
CA LEU A 388 -9.80 -18.26 -24.49
C LEU A 388 -9.19 -19.52 -25.11
N MET A 389 -7.86 -19.55 -25.28
CA MET A 389 -7.13 -20.73 -25.74
C MET A 389 -7.36 -21.93 -24.82
N GLN A 390 -7.18 -21.76 -23.50
CA GLN A 390 -7.35 -22.85 -22.54
C GLN A 390 -8.77 -23.39 -22.50
N ASP A 391 -9.77 -22.52 -22.62
CA ASP A 391 -11.18 -22.93 -22.71
C ASP A 391 -11.43 -23.76 -23.98
N ARG A 392 -10.96 -23.29 -25.15
CA ARG A 392 -11.08 -24.03 -26.42
C ARG A 392 -10.34 -25.37 -26.40
N LEU A 393 -9.15 -25.42 -25.80
CA LEU A 393 -8.40 -26.68 -25.64
C LEU A 393 -9.15 -27.66 -24.74
N ASN A 394 -9.73 -27.19 -23.64
CA ASN A 394 -10.55 -28.04 -22.77
C ASN A 394 -11.78 -28.60 -23.51
N GLN A 395 -12.48 -27.76 -24.28
CA GLN A 395 -13.61 -28.19 -25.10
C GLN A 395 -13.17 -29.21 -26.17
N ALA A 396 -12.02 -29.00 -26.82
CA ALA A 396 -11.45 -29.93 -27.78
C ALA A 396 -11.14 -31.30 -27.16
N ILE A 397 -10.55 -31.33 -25.95
CA ILE A 397 -10.27 -32.57 -25.21
C ILE A 397 -11.56 -33.32 -24.85
N ILE A 398 -12.58 -32.60 -24.36
CA ILE A 398 -13.89 -33.21 -24.02
C ILE A 398 -14.54 -33.82 -25.28
N SER A 399 -14.50 -33.11 -26.40
CA SER A 399 -15.02 -33.58 -27.69
C SER A 399 -14.25 -34.80 -28.21
N ALA A 400 -12.91 -34.73 -28.19
CA ALA A 400 -12.03 -35.79 -28.62
C ALA A 400 -12.20 -37.08 -27.80
N ARG A 401 -12.41 -36.96 -26.48
CA ARG A 401 -12.72 -38.09 -25.59
C ARG A 401 -14.00 -38.81 -26.00
N ARG A 402 -15.04 -38.07 -26.41
CA ARG A 402 -16.32 -38.65 -26.87
C ARG A 402 -16.19 -39.32 -28.24
N LYS A 403 -15.40 -38.72 -29.14
CA LYS A 403 -15.21 -39.20 -30.53
C LYS A 403 -14.09 -40.22 -30.69
N GLN A 404 -13.31 -40.51 -29.65
CA GLN A 404 -12.07 -41.30 -29.72
C GLN A 404 -11.08 -40.75 -30.76
N ARG A 405 -10.86 -39.44 -30.68
CA ARG A 405 -9.95 -38.70 -31.56
C ARG A 405 -8.78 -38.11 -30.78
N HIS A 406 -7.80 -37.59 -31.49
CA HIS A 406 -6.63 -36.91 -30.92
C HIS A 406 -6.78 -35.38 -30.98
N VAL A 407 -6.08 -34.70 -30.08
CA VAL A 407 -5.88 -33.24 -30.14
C VAL A 407 -4.38 -32.99 -30.08
N ALA A 408 -3.84 -32.15 -30.97
CA ALA A 408 -2.46 -31.71 -30.88
C ALA A 408 -2.38 -30.26 -30.42
N VAL A 409 -1.38 -29.97 -29.60
CA VAL A 409 -1.01 -28.62 -29.16
C VAL A 409 0.39 -28.35 -29.68
N LEU A 410 0.52 -27.32 -30.51
CA LEU A 410 1.79 -26.82 -31.01
C LEU A 410 2.11 -25.55 -30.22
N PHE A 411 3.25 -25.53 -29.54
CA PHE A 411 3.79 -24.35 -28.87
C PHE A 411 4.91 -23.78 -29.73
N LEU A 412 4.84 -22.49 -30.04
CA LEU A 412 5.74 -21.82 -30.98
C LEU A 412 6.39 -20.63 -30.30
N ASP A 413 7.68 -20.46 -30.57
CA ASP A 413 8.44 -19.29 -30.14
C ASP A 413 9.23 -18.74 -31.34
N LEU A 414 9.26 -17.41 -31.47
CA LEU A 414 10.01 -16.76 -32.54
C LEU A 414 11.49 -16.63 -32.16
N ASP A 415 12.33 -17.32 -32.92
CA ASP A 415 13.75 -17.41 -32.61
C ASP A 415 14.42 -16.04 -32.68
N ARG A 416 15.07 -15.66 -31.58
CA ARG A 416 15.85 -14.41 -31.47
C ARG A 416 15.03 -13.14 -31.70
N PHE A 417 13.71 -13.17 -31.50
CA PHE A 417 12.85 -12.00 -31.64
C PHE A 417 13.29 -10.81 -30.76
N LYS A 418 13.87 -11.09 -29.58
CA LYS A 418 14.48 -10.05 -28.75
C LYS A 418 15.55 -9.22 -29.48
N ILE A 419 16.39 -9.85 -30.31
CA ILE A 419 17.41 -9.12 -31.09
C ILE A 419 16.76 -8.17 -32.09
N VAL A 420 15.63 -8.58 -32.67
CA VAL A 420 14.86 -7.73 -33.59
C VAL A 420 14.34 -6.50 -32.85
N ASN A 421 13.75 -6.67 -31.67
CA ASN A 421 13.31 -5.54 -30.84
C ASN A 421 14.46 -4.63 -30.42
N ASP A 422 15.57 -5.21 -29.98
CA ASP A 422 16.74 -4.46 -29.50
C ASP A 422 17.43 -3.67 -30.65
N THR A 423 17.30 -4.14 -31.90
CA THR A 423 17.95 -3.53 -33.08
C THR A 423 17.05 -2.55 -33.84
N LEU A 424 15.77 -2.87 -33.99
CA LEU A 424 14.82 -2.15 -34.87
C LEU A 424 13.67 -1.47 -34.10
N GLY A 425 13.67 -1.58 -32.77
CA GLY A 425 12.66 -0.99 -31.90
C GLY A 425 11.37 -1.80 -31.79
N HIS A 426 10.60 -1.50 -30.75
CA HIS A 426 9.37 -2.24 -30.42
C HIS A 426 8.27 -2.10 -31.47
N GLU A 427 8.14 -0.98 -32.18
CA GLU A 427 7.14 -0.83 -33.25
C GLU A 427 7.35 -1.83 -34.39
N SER A 428 8.60 -2.08 -34.76
CA SER A 428 8.97 -3.09 -35.77
C SER A 428 8.64 -4.50 -35.29
N GLY A 429 8.92 -4.80 -34.02
CA GLY A 429 8.54 -6.06 -33.39
C GLY A 429 7.02 -6.27 -33.36
N ASP A 430 6.26 -5.22 -33.04
CA ASP A 430 4.80 -5.26 -33.02
C ASP A 430 4.21 -5.54 -34.41
N PHE A 431 4.80 -4.95 -35.45
CA PHE A 431 4.42 -5.24 -36.84
C PHE A 431 4.67 -6.70 -37.20
N ILE A 432 5.84 -7.21 -36.84
CA ILE A 432 6.22 -8.61 -37.08
C ILE A 432 5.27 -9.56 -36.37
N LEU A 433 4.90 -9.29 -35.12
CA LEU A 433 3.97 -10.12 -34.36
C LEU A 433 2.58 -10.16 -35.03
N ARG A 434 2.11 -9.04 -35.60
CA ARG A 434 0.87 -8.99 -36.38
C ARG A 434 0.96 -9.79 -37.68
N ASP A 435 2.06 -9.68 -38.40
CA ASP A 435 2.30 -10.44 -39.63
C ASP A 435 2.39 -11.96 -39.36
N VAL A 436 3.12 -12.36 -38.32
CA VAL A 436 3.19 -13.75 -37.85
C VAL A 436 1.80 -14.28 -37.49
N ALA A 437 1.01 -13.52 -36.74
CA ALA A 437 -0.35 -13.91 -36.38
C ALA A 437 -1.22 -14.15 -37.63
N GLN A 438 -1.14 -13.27 -38.63
CA GLN A 438 -1.87 -13.41 -39.88
C GLN A 438 -1.42 -14.64 -40.67
N ARG A 439 -0.10 -14.86 -40.79
CA ARG A 439 0.47 -16.04 -41.47
C ARG A 439 0.05 -17.34 -40.80
N LEU A 440 0.06 -17.40 -39.46
CA LEU A 440 -0.40 -18.57 -38.70
C LEU A 440 -1.87 -18.88 -38.98
N GLN A 441 -2.75 -17.87 -39.05
CA GLN A 441 -4.16 -18.08 -39.39
C GLN A 441 -4.35 -18.69 -40.79
N THR A 442 -3.53 -18.31 -41.78
CA THR A 442 -3.57 -18.93 -43.12
C THR A 442 -3.03 -20.37 -43.16
N CYS A 443 -2.26 -20.75 -42.14
CA CYS A 443 -1.70 -22.09 -42.05
C CYS A 443 -2.72 -23.12 -41.57
N VAL A 444 -3.73 -22.71 -40.80
CA VAL A 444 -4.66 -23.59 -40.11
C VAL A 444 -6.08 -23.54 -40.70
N ARG A 445 -6.96 -24.45 -40.27
CA ARG A 445 -8.38 -24.49 -40.66
C ARG A 445 -9.22 -23.65 -39.71
N GLU A 446 -10.45 -23.33 -40.09
CA GLU A 446 -11.38 -22.54 -39.27
C GLU A 446 -11.71 -23.19 -37.91
N VAL A 447 -11.68 -24.53 -37.84
CA VAL A 447 -11.89 -25.30 -36.61
C VAL A 447 -10.66 -25.32 -35.68
N ASP A 448 -9.48 -25.01 -36.22
CA ASP A 448 -8.26 -24.93 -35.45
C ASP A 448 -8.21 -23.59 -34.71
N THR A 449 -7.39 -23.50 -33.67
CA THR A 449 -7.24 -22.23 -32.92
C THR A 449 -5.79 -21.82 -32.91
N VAL A 450 -5.52 -20.57 -33.32
CA VAL A 450 -4.23 -19.89 -33.11
C VAL A 450 -4.43 -18.90 -31.97
N SER A 451 -3.52 -18.88 -31.00
CA SER A 451 -3.52 -17.94 -29.89
C SER A 451 -2.14 -17.36 -29.65
N ARG A 452 -2.08 -16.24 -28.94
CA ARG A 452 -0.84 -15.65 -28.44
C ARG A 452 -0.82 -15.71 -26.92
N GLU A 453 0.21 -16.33 -26.35
CA GLU A 453 0.35 -16.48 -24.89
C GLU A 453 0.95 -15.22 -24.25
N GLY A 454 1.75 -14.48 -25.02
CA GLY A 454 2.43 -13.25 -24.61
C GLY A 454 3.81 -13.16 -25.26
N GLY A 455 4.39 -11.96 -25.36
CA GLY A 455 5.71 -11.78 -25.98
C GLY A 455 5.75 -12.31 -27.43
N ASP A 456 6.67 -13.22 -27.70
CA ASP A 456 6.93 -13.91 -28.97
C ASP A 456 6.36 -15.34 -29.03
N GLU A 457 5.51 -15.72 -28.07
CA GLU A 457 4.98 -17.07 -27.94
C GLU A 457 3.56 -17.21 -28.53
N PHE A 458 3.37 -18.21 -29.39
CA PHE A 458 2.09 -18.56 -30.00
C PHE A 458 1.75 -20.02 -29.71
N VAL A 459 0.45 -20.32 -29.64
CA VAL A 459 -0.05 -21.69 -29.49
C VAL A 459 -1.05 -21.99 -30.58
N VAL A 460 -0.94 -23.18 -31.17
CA VAL A 460 -1.90 -23.70 -32.15
C VAL A 460 -2.53 -24.99 -31.62
N ILE A 461 -3.86 -25.03 -31.58
CA ILE A 461 -4.66 -26.19 -31.19
C ILE A 461 -5.26 -26.81 -32.45
N LEU A 462 -4.99 -28.10 -32.66
CA LEU A 462 -5.52 -28.89 -33.76
C LEU A 462 -6.47 -29.98 -33.20
N PRO A 463 -7.79 -29.74 -33.18
CA PRO A 463 -8.77 -30.71 -32.73
C PRO A 463 -9.08 -31.78 -33.79
N ASP A 464 -9.75 -32.86 -33.38
CA ASP A 464 -10.33 -33.90 -34.26
C ASP A 464 -9.31 -34.57 -35.21
N LEU A 465 -8.09 -34.83 -34.69
CA LEU A 465 -7.05 -35.53 -35.45
C LEU A 465 -7.28 -37.04 -35.43
N GLU A 466 -7.15 -37.69 -36.59
CA GLU A 466 -7.24 -39.15 -36.70
C GLU A 466 -6.01 -39.86 -36.14
N ARG A 467 -4.83 -39.28 -36.33
CA ARG A 467 -3.56 -39.78 -35.84
C ARG A 467 -2.66 -38.63 -35.37
N PRO A 468 -1.80 -38.83 -34.35
CA PRO A 468 -0.88 -37.80 -33.85
C PRO A 468 0.02 -37.21 -34.94
N GLU A 469 0.47 -38.02 -35.90
CA GLU A 469 1.43 -37.61 -36.92
C GLU A 469 0.88 -36.52 -37.86
N ASN A 470 -0.44 -36.38 -37.97
CA ASN A 470 -1.07 -35.33 -38.78
C ASN A 470 -0.73 -33.92 -38.29
N ALA A 471 -0.39 -33.76 -37.00
CA ALA A 471 0.08 -32.49 -36.46
C ALA A 471 1.40 -32.03 -37.11
N ARG A 472 2.25 -32.96 -37.54
CA ARG A 472 3.52 -32.65 -38.20
C ARG A 472 3.31 -31.88 -39.50
N VAL A 473 2.28 -32.25 -40.26
CA VAL A 473 1.97 -31.65 -41.57
C VAL A 473 1.65 -30.16 -41.40
N VAL A 474 0.87 -29.80 -40.37
CA VAL A 474 0.54 -28.41 -40.06
C VAL A 474 1.78 -27.67 -39.53
N ALA A 475 2.55 -28.31 -38.66
CA ALA A 475 3.79 -27.73 -38.13
C ALA A 475 4.81 -27.41 -39.24
N ASP A 476 5.03 -28.34 -40.19
CA ASP A 476 5.92 -28.11 -41.34
C ASP A 476 5.39 -27.00 -42.27
N LYS A 477 4.06 -26.87 -42.42
CA LYS A 477 3.44 -25.77 -43.17
C LYS A 477 3.71 -24.42 -42.47
N ILE A 478 3.53 -24.36 -41.15
CA ILE A 478 3.82 -23.16 -40.36
C ILE A 478 5.30 -22.78 -40.46
N LEU A 479 6.20 -23.73 -40.26
CA LEU A 479 7.64 -23.49 -40.29
C LEU A 479 8.08 -22.93 -41.66
N LYS A 480 7.53 -23.46 -42.76
CA LYS A 480 7.77 -22.94 -44.12
C LYS A 480 7.19 -21.55 -44.35
N GLU A 481 6.00 -21.27 -43.86
CA GLU A 481 5.35 -19.97 -44.05
C GLU A 481 6.07 -18.85 -43.27
N LEU A 482 6.49 -19.15 -42.04
CA LEU A 482 7.20 -18.17 -41.20
C LEU A 482 8.64 -17.92 -41.66
N MET A 483 9.29 -18.85 -42.36
CA MET A 483 10.60 -18.62 -42.97
C MET A 483 10.60 -17.56 -44.09
N ARG A 484 9.45 -17.18 -44.64
CA ARG A 484 9.38 -16.11 -45.65
C ARG A 484 9.78 -14.77 -45.02
N PRO A 485 10.57 -13.93 -45.71
CA PRO A 485 10.97 -12.64 -45.16
C PRO A 485 9.76 -11.74 -44.86
N VAL A 486 9.91 -10.87 -43.87
CA VAL A 486 8.97 -9.81 -43.53
C VAL A 486 9.62 -8.48 -43.90
N GLU A 487 8.97 -7.68 -44.73
CA GLU A 487 9.45 -6.34 -45.06
C GLU A 487 8.98 -5.35 -43.99
N VAL A 488 9.93 -4.74 -43.27
CA VAL A 488 9.65 -3.74 -42.23
C VAL A 488 10.53 -2.52 -42.48
N SER A 489 9.90 -1.36 -42.71
CA SER A 489 10.61 -0.10 -42.94
C SER A 489 11.68 -0.19 -44.04
N GLY A 490 11.39 -0.92 -45.13
CA GLY A 490 12.29 -1.12 -46.27
C GLY A 490 13.43 -2.13 -46.06
N HIS A 491 13.40 -2.91 -44.97
CA HIS A 491 14.37 -3.98 -44.70
C HIS A 491 13.67 -5.35 -44.71
N GLU A 492 14.27 -6.34 -45.37
CA GLU A 492 13.81 -7.74 -45.30
C GLU A 492 14.37 -8.44 -44.06
N ILE A 493 13.48 -8.86 -43.18
CA ILE A 493 13.82 -9.54 -41.93
C ILE A 493 13.42 -11.01 -42.05
N HIS A 494 14.36 -11.90 -41.76
CA HIS A 494 14.11 -13.34 -41.68
C HIS A 494 13.94 -13.73 -40.22
N ILE A 495 12.77 -14.25 -39.86
CA ILE A 495 12.49 -14.79 -38.53
C ILE A 495 12.19 -16.27 -38.68
N THR A 496 12.80 -17.07 -37.81
CA THR A 496 12.53 -18.50 -37.74
C THR A 496 11.71 -18.80 -36.49
N THR A 497 11.13 -19.99 -36.41
CA THR A 497 10.37 -20.41 -35.23
C THR A 497 10.82 -21.80 -34.77
N SER A 498 10.84 -21.98 -33.46
CA SER A 498 10.99 -23.28 -32.82
C SER A 498 9.62 -23.78 -32.37
N ILE A 499 9.26 -25.01 -32.75
CA ILE A 499 7.92 -25.57 -32.51
C ILE A 499 8.01 -26.85 -31.67
N GLY A 500 7.24 -26.91 -30.59
CA GLY A 500 7.06 -28.09 -29.76
C GLY A 500 5.65 -28.65 -29.89
N ILE A 501 5.50 -29.97 -29.96
CA ILE A 501 4.18 -30.61 -30.16
C ILE A 501 3.89 -31.61 -29.04
N SER A 502 2.69 -31.53 -28.45
CA SER A 502 2.14 -32.55 -27.55
C SER A 502 0.74 -33.00 -27.97
N HIS A 503 0.34 -34.21 -27.56
CA HIS A 503 -0.89 -34.87 -28.01
C HIS A 503 -1.75 -35.38 -26.86
N TYR A 504 -3.05 -35.11 -26.96
CA TYR A 504 -4.07 -35.85 -26.25
C TYR A 504 -4.43 -37.14 -27.03
N PRO A 505 -4.60 -38.30 -26.37
CA PRO A 505 -4.35 -38.57 -24.94
C PRO A 505 -2.94 -39.09 -24.63
N ASN A 506 -2.07 -39.24 -25.64
CA ASN A 506 -0.79 -39.95 -25.54
C ASN A 506 0.20 -39.29 -24.56
N ASP A 507 0.34 -37.98 -24.63
CA ASP A 507 1.33 -37.22 -23.86
C ASP A 507 0.73 -36.71 -22.55
N ALA A 508 -0.55 -36.32 -22.56
CA ALA A 508 -1.30 -35.90 -21.37
C ALA A 508 -2.82 -35.96 -21.58
N THR A 509 -3.57 -35.94 -20.47
CA THR A 509 -5.05 -36.02 -20.47
C THR A 509 -5.76 -34.74 -20.01
N ASP A 510 -5.00 -33.72 -19.62
CA ASP A 510 -5.49 -32.41 -19.18
C ASP A 510 -4.73 -31.26 -19.87
N VAL A 511 -5.38 -30.10 -19.89
CA VAL A 511 -4.90 -28.87 -20.56
C VAL A 511 -3.52 -28.45 -20.06
N SER A 512 -3.31 -28.46 -18.73
CA SER A 512 -2.09 -27.94 -18.11
C SER A 512 -0.87 -28.78 -18.49
N HIS A 513 -0.98 -30.11 -18.42
CA HIS A 513 0.12 -30.98 -18.81
C HIS A 513 0.37 -30.96 -20.33
N LEU A 514 -0.66 -30.89 -21.18
CA LEU A 514 -0.46 -30.77 -22.63
C LEU A 514 0.32 -29.51 -23.01
N LEU A 515 -0.07 -28.35 -22.47
CA LEU A 515 0.63 -27.10 -22.73
C LEU A 515 2.08 -27.16 -22.23
N LYS A 516 2.29 -27.66 -21.01
CA LYS A 516 3.64 -27.83 -20.44
C LYS A 516 4.50 -28.77 -21.30
N HIS A 517 3.93 -29.86 -21.79
CA HIS A 517 4.65 -30.81 -22.63
C HIS A 517 5.01 -30.22 -24.00
N ALA A 518 4.11 -29.46 -24.61
CA ALA A 518 4.38 -28.76 -25.86
C ALA A 518 5.46 -27.67 -25.68
N ASP A 519 5.38 -26.87 -24.60
CA ASP A 519 6.39 -25.88 -24.24
C ASP A 519 7.78 -26.51 -24.05
N ASN A 520 7.87 -27.59 -23.26
CA ASN A 520 9.13 -28.30 -23.08
C ASN A 520 9.73 -28.81 -24.42
N ALA A 521 8.87 -29.29 -25.33
CA ALA A 521 9.31 -29.78 -26.64
C ALA A 521 9.80 -28.62 -27.52
N MET A 522 9.19 -27.45 -27.40
CA MET A 522 9.59 -26.23 -28.11
C MET A 522 10.98 -25.78 -27.65
N TYR A 523 11.26 -25.85 -26.36
CA TYR A 523 12.62 -25.61 -25.85
C TYR A 523 13.64 -26.60 -26.44
N GLN A 524 13.32 -27.89 -26.57
CA GLN A 524 14.21 -28.83 -27.26
C GLN A 524 14.42 -28.48 -28.74
N ALA A 525 13.40 -27.93 -29.41
CA ALA A 525 13.57 -27.43 -30.76
C ALA A 525 14.59 -26.28 -30.79
N LYS A 526 14.60 -25.39 -29.78
CA LYS A 526 15.63 -24.35 -29.65
C LYS A 526 17.04 -24.93 -29.42
N ASP A 527 17.16 -25.95 -28.59
CA ASP A 527 18.45 -26.59 -28.29
C ASP A 527 18.97 -27.41 -29.47
N ALA A 528 18.07 -28.00 -30.25
CA ALA A 528 18.39 -28.77 -31.45
C ALA A 528 18.74 -27.92 -32.69
N GLY A 529 19.13 -26.66 -32.49
CA GLY A 529 19.58 -25.76 -33.56
C GLY A 529 18.58 -24.69 -33.98
N ARG A 530 17.40 -24.59 -33.33
CA ARG A 530 16.29 -23.68 -33.70
C ARG A 530 15.73 -23.96 -35.09
N ASN A 531 14.71 -23.21 -35.51
CA ASN A 531 14.05 -23.40 -36.81
C ASN A 531 13.65 -24.87 -37.08
N THR A 532 13.10 -25.54 -36.06
CA THR A 532 12.79 -26.97 -36.14
C THR A 532 11.58 -27.32 -35.30
N ILE A 533 11.13 -28.56 -35.42
CA ILE A 533 9.94 -29.11 -34.75
C ILE A 533 10.36 -30.31 -33.92
N ARG A 534 9.92 -30.35 -32.66
CA ARG A 534 10.12 -31.50 -31.76
C ARG A 534 8.79 -31.96 -31.16
N PHE A 535 8.62 -33.27 -31.10
CA PHE A 535 7.53 -33.90 -30.37
C PHE A 535 7.94 -34.08 -28.92
N PHE A 536 6.99 -33.91 -28.01
CA PHE A 536 7.19 -34.29 -26.62
C PHE A 536 7.47 -35.80 -26.52
N THR A 537 8.45 -36.17 -25.70
CA THR A 537 8.70 -37.54 -25.27
C THR A 537 8.79 -37.57 -23.74
N GLY A 538 8.38 -38.67 -23.10
CA GLY A 538 8.31 -38.78 -21.64
C GLY A 538 9.61 -38.47 -20.88
N ASP A 539 10.77 -38.57 -21.55
CA ASP A 539 12.09 -38.26 -21.00
C ASP A 539 12.34 -36.76 -20.71
N LEU A 540 11.42 -35.90 -21.15
CA LEU A 540 11.61 -34.44 -21.23
C LEU A 540 11.30 -33.67 -19.94
N ASN A 541 10.38 -34.15 -19.09
CA ASN A 541 10.12 -33.52 -17.78
C ASN A 541 11.33 -33.57 -16.81
N PHE A 542 12.25 -34.51 -17.04
CA PHE A 542 13.47 -34.67 -16.26
C PHE A 542 14.49 -33.55 -16.54
N LEU A 543 14.58 -33.07 -17.78
CA LEU A 543 15.63 -32.12 -18.21
C LEU A 543 15.42 -30.69 -17.65
N LEU A 544 14.18 -30.20 -17.55
CA LEU A 544 13.90 -28.86 -17.01
C LEU A 544 14.07 -28.76 -15.49
N SER A 545 13.63 -29.77 -14.74
CA SER A 545 13.90 -29.83 -13.28
C SER A 545 15.40 -29.94 -13.02
N LYS A 546 16.12 -30.71 -13.86
CA LYS A 546 17.59 -30.83 -13.82
C LYS A 546 18.28 -29.49 -14.11
N ARG A 547 17.73 -28.64 -14.99
CA ARG A 547 18.27 -27.31 -15.32
C ARG A 547 18.27 -26.34 -14.12
N LEU A 548 17.13 -26.18 -13.43
CA LEU A 548 17.02 -25.32 -12.24
C LEU A 548 17.95 -25.80 -11.10
N GLU A 549 18.07 -27.12 -10.95
CA GLU A 549 19.00 -27.72 -9.98
C GLU A 549 20.47 -27.41 -10.32
N ILE A 550 20.85 -27.51 -11.61
CA ILE A 550 22.21 -27.24 -12.09
C ILE A 550 22.56 -25.75 -11.96
N GLU A 551 21.62 -24.84 -12.24
CA GLU A 551 21.82 -23.39 -12.14
C GLU A 551 22.25 -22.94 -10.74
N GLY A 552 21.56 -23.42 -9.69
CA GLY A 552 21.90 -23.10 -8.30
C GLY A 552 23.17 -23.77 -7.77
N LYS A 553 23.69 -24.78 -8.49
CA LYS A 553 24.88 -25.55 -8.08
C LYS A 553 26.15 -25.10 -8.81
N LEU A 554 26.07 -24.72 -10.09
CA LEU A 554 27.23 -24.38 -10.93
C LEU A 554 28.12 -23.27 -10.36
N ARG A 555 27.54 -22.23 -9.76
CA ARG A 555 28.33 -21.13 -9.17
C ARG A 555 29.16 -21.61 -7.96
N ARG A 556 28.55 -22.43 -7.10
CA ARG A 556 29.22 -23.04 -5.94
C ARG A 556 30.28 -24.05 -6.36
N ALA A 557 30.01 -24.81 -7.43
CA ALA A 557 30.95 -25.80 -7.96
C ALA A 557 32.29 -25.18 -8.41
N LEU A 558 32.26 -23.97 -8.99
CA LEU A 558 33.48 -23.23 -9.35
C LEU A 558 34.27 -22.78 -8.10
N GLU A 559 33.58 -22.34 -7.05
CA GLU A 559 34.20 -21.90 -5.78
C GLU A 559 34.75 -23.08 -4.96
N ASN A 560 34.09 -24.24 -5.01
CA ASN A 560 34.43 -25.45 -4.27
C ASN A 560 35.45 -26.37 -4.97
N GLU A 561 36.02 -25.95 -6.11
CA GLU A 561 36.94 -26.76 -6.91
C GLU A 561 36.36 -28.13 -7.35
N GLU A 562 35.07 -28.18 -7.66
CA GLU A 562 34.36 -29.42 -8.04
C GLU A 562 34.57 -29.81 -9.52
N PHE A 563 35.26 -28.98 -10.31
CA PHE A 563 35.61 -29.28 -11.70
C PHE A 563 36.97 -29.96 -11.82
N PHE A 564 37.07 -30.90 -12.76
CA PHE A 564 38.32 -31.60 -13.07
C PHE A 564 38.41 -31.88 -14.58
N LEU A 565 39.61 -32.19 -15.07
CA LEU A 565 39.85 -32.53 -16.48
C LEU A 565 40.10 -34.03 -16.63
N ARG A 566 39.46 -34.61 -17.65
CA ARG A 566 39.85 -35.89 -18.25
C ARG A 566 40.59 -35.59 -19.54
N TYR A 567 41.44 -36.52 -19.96
CA TYR A 567 42.24 -36.40 -21.18
C TYR A 567 41.92 -37.56 -22.11
N GLN A 568 41.58 -37.28 -23.36
CA GLN A 568 41.37 -38.33 -24.36
C GLN A 568 42.50 -38.33 -25.40
N PRO A 569 43.20 -39.45 -25.61
CA PRO A 569 44.29 -39.52 -26.58
C PRO A 569 43.82 -39.37 -28.02
N GLN A 570 44.59 -38.59 -28.79
CA GLN A 570 44.51 -38.48 -30.25
C GLN A 570 45.69 -39.23 -30.85
N VAL A 571 45.41 -40.26 -31.65
CA VAL A 571 46.41 -41.22 -32.12
C VAL A 571 46.67 -41.01 -33.60
N ASP A 572 47.95 -40.95 -33.96
CA ASP A 572 48.38 -40.89 -35.35
C ASP A 572 48.09 -42.23 -36.04
N ILE A 573 47.39 -42.21 -37.17
CA ILE A 573 46.95 -43.44 -37.86
C ILE A 573 48.13 -44.20 -38.45
N ALA A 574 49.21 -43.49 -38.83
CA ALA A 574 50.37 -44.07 -39.48
C ALA A 574 51.34 -44.70 -38.48
N THR A 575 51.66 -44.00 -37.37
CA THR A 575 52.60 -44.50 -36.37
C THR A 575 51.93 -45.32 -35.27
N GLY A 576 50.64 -45.09 -35.01
CA GLY A 576 49.94 -45.67 -33.86
C GLY A 576 50.28 -45.01 -32.53
N GLU A 577 51.06 -43.93 -32.56
CA GLU A 577 51.48 -43.18 -31.38
C GLU A 577 50.50 -42.08 -31.00
N ILE A 578 50.49 -41.70 -29.73
CA ILE A 578 49.74 -40.57 -29.22
C ILE A 578 50.39 -39.28 -29.74
N SER A 579 49.64 -38.55 -30.55
CA SER A 579 50.04 -37.28 -31.17
C SER A 579 49.47 -36.06 -30.45
N GLY A 580 48.41 -36.24 -29.67
CA GLY A 580 47.75 -35.20 -28.90
C GLY A 580 46.83 -35.74 -27.82
N MET A 581 46.29 -34.85 -26.99
CA MET A 581 45.35 -35.13 -25.92
C MET A 581 44.26 -34.08 -25.91
N GLU A 582 42.99 -34.47 -26.00
CA GLU A 582 41.89 -33.54 -25.81
C GLU A 582 41.55 -33.39 -24.32
N ALA A 583 41.54 -32.16 -23.81
CA ALA A 583 41.17 -31.84 -22.45
C ALA A 583 39.65 -31.67 -22.33
N LEU A 584 39.02 -32.61 -21.63
CA LEU A 584 37.58 -32.71 -21.48
C LEU A 584 37.17 -32.40 -20.03
N VAL A 585 36.46 -31.29 -19.85
CA VAL A 585 35.96 -30.90 -18.52
C VAL A 585 34.93 -31.89 -17.98
N ARG A 586 34.97 -32.11 -16.67
CA ARG A 586 34.01 -32.89 -15.89
C ARG A 586 33.68 -32.14 -14.62
N TRP A 587 32.46 -32.35 -14.13
CA TRP A 587 32.02 -31.78 -12.87
C TRP A 587 31.71 -32.91 -11.90
N ASN A 588 32.32 -32.89 -10.72
CA ASN A 588 32.01 -33.83 -9.64
C ASN A 588 30.92 -33.24 -8.73
N ASP A 589 29.65 -33.53 -9.03
CA ASP A 589 28.55 -33.13 -8.15
C ASP A 589 28.54 -34.02 -6.90
N PRO A 590 28.51 -33.47 -5.67
CA PRO A 590 28.56 -34.25 -4.43
C PRO A 590 27.46 -35.31 -4.26
N GLN A 591 26.32 -35.15 -4.96
CA GLN A 591 25.18 -36.06 -4.91
C GLN A 591 25.13 -37.02 -6.11
N LYS A 592 25.49 -36.54 -7.31
CA LYS A 592 25.35 -37.29 -8.57
C LYS A 592 26.66 -37.91 -9.07
N GLY A 593 27.80 -37.55 -8.49
CA GLY A 593 29.12 -37.95 -8.97
C GLY A 593 29.51 -37.22 -10.25
N GLU A 594 30.20 -37.91 -11.17
CA GLU A 594 30.75 -37.31 -12.39
C GLU A 594 29.64 -36.95 -13.40
N VAL A 595 29.43 -35.64 -13.59
CA VAL A 595 28.52 -35.03 -14.56
C VAL A 595 29.27 -34.65 -15.84
N TYR A 596 28.65 -34.94 -16.99
CA TYR A 596 29.25 -34.75 -18.31
C TYR A 596 28.95 -33.37 -18.90
N PRO A 597 29.83 -32.80 -19.76
CA PRO A 597 29.68 -31.48 -20.37
C PRO A 597 28.29 -31.19 -20.96
N LYS A 598 27.71 -32.16 -21.67
CA LYS A 598 26.37 -32.04 -22.30
C LYS A 598 25.25 -31.65 -21.32
N ASP A 599 25.41 -31.97 -20.03
CA ASP A 599 24.40 -31.72 -19.01
C ASP A 599 24.52 -30.32 -18.40
N PHE A 600 25.68 -29.65 -18.47
CA PHE A 600 25.92 -28.41 -17.72
C PHE A 600 26.55 -27.26 -18.52
N ILE A 601 27.22 -27.52 -19.66
CA ILE A 601 27.88 -26.46 -20.45
C ILE A 601 26.86 -25.46 -20.98
N PHE A 602 25.72 -25.92 -21.50
CA PHE A 602 24.65 -25.03 -21.97
C PHE A 602 24.15 -24.10 -20.86
N VAL A 603 23.95 -24.64 -19.65
CA VAL A 603 23.53 -23.84 -18.48
C VAL A 603 24.64 -22.85 -18.08
N ALA A 604 25.90 -23.26 -18.09
CA ALA A 604 27.03 -22.38 -17.83
C ALA A 604 27.15 -21.24 -18.87
N GLU A 605 26.83 -21.53 -20.14
CA GLU A 605 26.80 -20.53 -21.21
C GLU A 605 25.72 -19.49 -21.02
N GLU A 606 24.49 -19.88 -20.67
CA GLU A 606 23.39 -18.93 -20.44
C GLU A 606 23.65 -18.02 -19.24
N LEU A 607 24.12 -18.60 -18.13
CA LEU A 607 24.46 -17.87 -16.90
C LEU A 607 25.72 -16.99 -17.03
N GLY A 608 26.49 -17.18 -18.11
CA GLY A 608 27.76 -16.50 -18.33
C GLY A 608 28.92 -17.02 -17.49
N LEU A 609 28.71 -18.12 -16.75
CA LEU A 609 29.75 -18.80 -15.98
C LEU A 609 30.77 -19.52 -16.87
N ILE A 610 30.42 -19.80 -18.13
CA ILE A 610 31.32 -20.47 -19.09
C ILE A 610 32.65 -19.73 -19.30
N VAL A 611 32.68 -18.41 -19.12
CA VAL A 611 33.92 -17.63 -19.26
C VAL A 611 34.88 -17.98 -18.13
N GLN A 612 34.41 -17.97 -16.88
CA GLN A 612 35.22 -18.31 -15.71
C GLN A 612 35.63 -19.78 -15.73
N LEU A 613 34.69 -20.68 -16.06
CA LEU A 613 34.97 -22.10 -16.18
C LEU A 613 36.02 -22.38 -17.25
N GLY A 614 35.89 -21.77 -18.43
CA GLY A 614 36.82 -22.00 -19.51
C GLY A 614 38.21 -21.39 -19.27
N GLU A 615 38.31 -20.28 -18.53
CA GLU A 615 39.61 -19.78 -18.02
C GLU A 615 40.27 -20.78 -17.07
N TRP A 616 39.48 -21.39 -16.17
CA TRP A 616 39.95 -22.45 -15.27
C TRP A 616 40.39 -23.71 -16.06
N VAL A 617 39.59 -24.16 -17.04
CA VAL A 617 39.92 -25.30 -17.91
C VAL A 617 41.23 -25.06 -18.63
N PHE A 618 41.37 -23.88 -19.27
CA PHE A 618 42.56 -23.53 -20.02
C PHE A 618 43.81 -23.48 -19.13
N ARG A 619 43.70 -22.91 -17.94
CA ARG A 619 44.78 -22.86 -16.94
C ARG A 619 45.20 -24.24 -16.46
N THR A 620 44.25 -25.11 -16.16
CA THR A 620 44.52 -26.47 -15.68
C THR A 620 45.18 -27.32 -16.78
N ALA A 621 44.71 -27.21 -18.02
CA ALA A 621 45.33 -27.87 -19.17
C ALA A 621 46.76 -27.39 -19.42
N CYS A 622 47.02 -26.07 -19.35
CA CYS A 622 48.37 -25.52 -19.49
C CYS A 622 49.31 -26.01 -18.38
N ARG A 623 48.84 -26.10 -17.13
CA ARG A 623 49.63 -26.68 -16.02
C ARG A 623 49.96 -28.14 -16.27
N GLN A 624 49.01 -28.93 -16.76
CA GLN A 624 49.24 -30.34 -17.07
C GLN A 624 50.27 -30.51 -18.19
N LEU A 625 50.18 -29.68 -19.24
CA LEU A 625 51.15 -29.67 -20.33
C LEU A 625 52.57 -29.35 -19.83
N LYS A 626 52.69 -28.36 -18.94
CA LYS A 626 53.96 -28.02 -18.29
C LYS A 626 54.48 -29.17 -17.43
N ALA A 627 53.62 -29.82 -16.65
CA ALA A 627 54.00 -30.98 -15.84
C ALA A 627 54.51 -32.15 -16.69
N TRP A 628 53.89 -32.44 -17.83
CA TRP A 628 54.39 -33.46 -18.76
C TRP A 628 55.75 -33.10 -19.35
N ALA A 629 55.99 -31.83 -19.66
CA ALA A 629 57.29 -31.37 -20.12
C ALA A 629 58.38 -31.49 -19.04
N ASP A 630 58.05 -31.17 -17.79
CA ASP A 630 58.96 -31.29 -16.64
C ASP A 630 59.29 -32.74 -16.29
N ASP A 631 58.34 -33.66 -16.52
CA ASP A 631 58.53 -35.12 -16.41
C ASP A 631 59.36 -35.72 -17.57
N GLY A 632 59.79 -34.91 -18.55
CA GLY A 632 60.59 -35.35 -19.70
C GLY A 632 59.80 -36.19 -20.72
N LEU A 633 58.47 -36.06 -20.76
CA LEU A 633 57.61 -36.81 -21.68
C LEU A 633 57.65 -36.23 -23.10
N PRO A 634 57.21 -37.01 -24.11
CA PRO A 634 57.15 -36.54 -25.48
C PRO A 634 56.27 -35.28 -25.61
N PRO A 635 56.64 -34.34 -26.50
CA PRO A 635 55.88 -33.11 -26.69
C PRO A 635 54.56 -33.38 -27.42
N VAL A 636 53.51 -33.71 -26.67
CA VAL A 636 52.15 -33.88 -27.18
C VAL A 636 51.35 -32.60 -27.09
N ALA A 637 50.53 -32.32 -28.10
CA ALA A 637 49.62 -31.17 -28.06
C ALA A 637 48.44 -31.45 -27.13
N ILE A 638 47.95 -30.44 -26.41
CA ILE A 638 46.68 -30.49 -25.69
C ILE A 638 45.67 -29.63 -26.43
N SER A 639 44.56 -30.25 -26.82
CA SER A 639 43.43 -29.57 -27.44
C SER A 639 42.40 -29.14 -26.40
N ILE A 640 41.94 -27.89 -26.49
CA ILE A 640 41.06 -27.26 -25.51
C ILE A 640 39.89 -26.58 -26.23
N ASN A 641 38.69 -26.99 -25.88
CA ASN A 641 37.44 -26.44 -26.40
C ASN A 641 37.20 -24.99 -25.94
N ILE A 642 36.84 -24.11 -26.88
CA ILE A 642 36.49 -22.71 -26.61
C ILE A 642 35.01 -22.47 -26.96
N SER A 643 34.23 -22.01 -25.98
CA SER A 643 32.82 -21.67 -26.20
C SER A 643 32.63 -20.41 -27.05
N PRO A 644 31.50 -20.29 -27.78
CA PRO A 644 31.10 -19.06 -28.47
C PRO A 644 31.12 -17.81 -27.60
N ARG A 645 30.67 -17.92 -26.34
CA ARG A 645 30.62 -16.77 -25.42
C ARG A 645 32.02 -16.34 -24.97
N GLN A 646 32.95 -17.28 -24.78
CA GLN A 646 34.36 -16.96 -24.53
C GLN A 646 35.03 -16.33 -25.74
N PHE A 647 34.79 -16.88 -26.92
CA PHE A 647 35.44 -16.42 -28.16
C PHE A 647 35.11 -14.97 -28.49
N MET A 648 33.86 -14.56 -28.23
CA MET A 648 33.40 -13.19 -28.41
C MET A 648 33.91 -12.22 -27.34
N SER A 649 34.57 -12.71 -26.27
CA SER A 649 35.13 -11.85 -25.23
C SER A 649 36.31 -11.05 -25.77
N ARG A 650 36.22 -9.71 -25.67
CA ARG A 650 37.33 -8.80 -26.03
C ARG A 650 38.61 -9.04 -25.22
N ARG A 651 38.51 -9.75 -24.09
CA ARG A 651 39.66 -10.07 -23.22
C ARG A 651 40.26 -11.45 -23.49
N LEU A 652 39.69 -12.26 -24.38
CA LEU A 652 40.13 -13.64 -24.63
C LEU A 652 41.64 -13.73 -24.85
N VAL A 653 42.15 -13.02 -25.87
CA VAL A 653 43.56 -13.06 -26.24
C VAL A 653 44.45 -12.66 -25.07
N SER A 654 44.16 -11.53 -24.42
CA SER A 654 44.93 -11.07 -23.25
C SER A 654 44.91 -12.07 -22.09
N THR A 655 43.79 -12.74 -21.85
CA THR A 655 43.64 -13.71 -20.77
C THR A 655 44.41 -14.99 -21.06
N LEU A 656 44.25 -15.58 -22.25
CA LEU A 656 44.96 -16.82 -22.62
C LEU A 656 46.48 -16.60 -22.61
N LEU A 657 46.96 -15.47 -23.13
CA LEU A 657 48.38 -15.13 -23.11
C LEU A 657 48.93 -14.92 -21.70
N THR A 658 48.11 -14.39 -20.78
CA THR A 658 48.48 -14.28 -19.37
C THR A 658 48.60 -15.66 -18.74
N ILE A 659 47.63 -16.55 -18.96
CA ILE A 659 47.65 -17.92 -18.43
C ILE A 659 48.86 -18.72 -18.95
N VAL A 660 49.17 -18.65 -20.23
CA VAL A 660 50.36 -19.33 -20.80
C VAL A 660 51.64 -18.82 -20.14
N ARG A 661 51.77 -17.50 -19.95
CA ARG A 661 52.94 -16.91 -19.26
C ARG A 661 53.04 -17.35 -17.80
N GLU A 662 51.92 -17.37 -17.08
CA GLU A 662 51.85 -17.77 -15.67
C GLU A 662 52.16 -19.25 -15.45
N THR A 663 51.74 -20.11 -16.38
CA THR A 663 51.94 -21.57 -16.29
C THR A 663 53.27 -22.03 -16.89
N GLY A 664 53.90 -21.23 -17.75
CA GLY A 664 55.12 -21.61 -18.46
C GLY A 664 54.90 -22.67 -19.53
N ALA A 665 53.65 -22.92 -19.93
CA ALA A 665 53.31 -23.88 -20.98
C ALA A 665 53.87 -23.43 -22.34
N ASN A 666 54.31 -24.39 -23.17
CA ASN A 666 54.74 -24.07 -24.54
C ASN A 666 53.50 -23.82 -25.42
N PRO A 667 53.27 -22.60 -25.93
CA PRO A 667 52.08 -22.29 -26.72
C PRO A 667 51.97 -23.16 -27.99
N LYS A 668 53.09 -23.66 -28.54
CA LYS A 668 53.11 -24.54 -29.72
C LYS A 668 52.46 -25.89 -29.52
N LEU A 669 52.22 -26.27 -28.27
CA LEU A 669 51.56 -27.51 -27.87
C LEU A 669 50.16 -27.25 -27.31
N VAL A 670 49.64 -26.02 -27.40
CA VAL A 670 48.25 -25.70 -27.07
C VAL A 670 47.46 -25.56 -28.37
N GLU A 671 46.43 -26.37 -28.53
CA GLU A 671 45.49 -26.33 -29.66
C GLU A 671 44.12 -25.86 -29.18
N LEU A 672 43.56 -24.84 -29.82
CA LEU A 672 42.24 -24.32 -29.50
C LEU A 672 41.22 -24.94 -30.44
N GLU A 673 40.21 -25.60 -29.90
CA GLU A 673 39.12 -26.19 -30.66
C GLU A 673 37.94 -25.24 -30.72
N ILE A 674 37.48 -24.98 -31.94
CA ILE A 674 36.52 -23.94 -32.26
C ILE A 674 35.52 -24.51 -33.27
N THR A 675 34.24 -24.45 -32.93
CA THR A 675 33.20 -24.94 -33.83
C THR A 675 33.06 -24.06 -35.07
N GLU A 676 32.68 -24.68 -36.19
CA GLU A 676 32.43 -23.99 -37.45
C GLU A 676 31.43 -22.83 -37.29
N THR A 677 30.31 -23.09 -36.61
CA THR A 677 29.23 -22.11 -36.39
C THR A 677 29.73 -20.87 -35.64
N MET A 678 30.69 -21.03 -34.72
CA MET A 678 31.27 -19.93 -33.96
C MET A 678 32.02 -18.95 -34.88
N ILE A 679 32.79 -19.48 -35.82
CA ILE A 679 33.61 -18.69 -36.75
C ILE A 679 32.74 -17.90 -37.72
N MET A 680 31.68 -18.53 -38.23
CA MET A 680 30.83 -17.94 -39.30
C MET A 680 30.00 -16.75 -38.82
N ARG A 681 29.82 -16.56 -37.50
CA ARG A 681 29.05 -15.42 -36.96
C ARG A 681 29.69 -14.07 -37.24
N ASN A 682 31.02 -13.98 -37.20
CA ASN A 682 31.78 -12.78 -37.52
C ASN A 682 33.16 -13.17 -38.06
N LEU A 683 33.24 -13.48 -39.34
CA LEU A 683 34.43 -14.05 -39.95
C LEU A 683 35.67 -13.14 -39.82
N GLU A 684 35.52 -11.83 -40.03
CA GLU A 684 36.66 -10.90 -40.02
C GLU A 684 37.27 -10.77 -38.63
N GLN A 685 36.44 -10.59 -37.60
CA GLN A 685 36.88 -10.55 -36.22
C GLN A 685 37.47 -11.89 -35.76
N SER A 686 36.90 -13.00 -36.24
CA SER A 686 37.41 -14.34 -35.94
C SER A 686 38.80 -14.54 -36.53
N VAL A 687 39.00 -14.16 -37.79
CA VAL A 687 40.31 -14.23 -38.46
C VAL A 687 41.34 -13.37 -37.71
N GLU A 688 40.99 -12.16 -37.30
CA GLU A 688 41.88 -11.29 -36.52
C GLU A 688 42.30 -11.94 -35.19
N THR A 689 41.31 -12.40 -34.41
CA THR A 689 41.52 -13.03 -33.09
C THR A 689 42.40 -14.28 -33.20
N LEU A 690 42.10 -15.15 -34.17
CA LEU A 690 42.88 -16.37 -34.39
C LEU A 690 44.27 -16.07 -34.90
N THR A 691 44.44 -15.05 -35.76
CA THR A 691 45.78 -14.64 -36.23
C THR A 691 46.64 -14.14 -35.07
N GLN A 692 46.06 -13.39 -34.12
CA GLN A 692 46.77 -12.97 -32.91
C GLN A 692 47.20 -14.18 -32.05
N LEU A 693 46.33 -15.16 -31.84
CA LEU A 693 46.67 -16.36 -31.06
C LEU A 693 47.73 -17.23 -31.77
N ARG A 694 47.62 -17.39 -33.09
CA ARG A 694 48.59 -18.07 -33.95
C ARG A 694 49.96 -17.37 -33.95
N SER A 695 50.00 -16.04 -33.83
CA SER A 695 51.26 -15.28 -33.80
C SER A 695 52.13 -15.61 -32.59
N VAL A 696 51.52 -16.09 -31.50
CA VAL A 696 52.20 -16.56 -30.29
C VAL A 696 52.51 -18.06 -30.35
N GLY A 697 52.11 -18.74 -31.42
CA GLY A 697 52.45 -20.13 -31.70
C GLY A 697 51.37 -21.15 -31.34
N MET A 698 50.22 -20.74 -30.79
CA MET A 698 49.09 -21.65 -30.56
C MET A 698 48.59 -22.26 -31.87
N ARG A 699 47.97 -23.42 -31.77
CA ARG A 699 47.28 -24.12 -32.88
C ARG A 699 45.77 -23.86 -32.81
N VAL A 700 45.09 -24.06 -33.92
CA VAL A 700 43.64 -23.85 -34.02
C VAL A 700 43.05 -25.00 -34.81
N ALA A 701 42.17 -25.76 -34.17
CA ALA A 701 41.37 -26.80 -34.80
C ALA A 701 39.98 -26.27 -35.11
N VAL A 702 39.47 -26.57 -36.30
CA VAL A 702 38.04 -26.42 -36.62
C VAL A 702 37.33 -27.68 -36.18
N ASP A 703 36.40 -27.53 -35.26
CA ASP A 703 35.64 -28.61 -34.64
C ASP A 703 34.20 -28.72 -35.21
N ASP A 704 33.58 -29.89 -35.03
CA ASP A 704 32.24 -30.24 -35.53
C ASP A 704 32.02 -29.97 -37.04
N PHE A 705 33.04 -30.18 -37.86
CA PHE A 705 32.97 -29.79 -39.28
C PHE A 705 31.99 -30.68 -40.08
N GLY A 706 31.07 -30.03 -40.82
CA GLY A 706 30.11 -30.71 -41.71
C GLY A 706 28.66 -30.69 -41.23
N VAL A 707 28.38 -30.27 -39.98
CA VAL A 707 27.03 -30.19 -39.42
C VAL A 707 26.28 -28.90 -39.85
N GLY A 708 27.00 -27.90 -40.41
CA GLY A 708 26.46 -26.60 -40.84
C GLY A 708 26.60 -26.28 -42.35
N TYR A 709 26.07 -25.13 -42.77
CA TYR A 709 26.20 -24.62 -44.15
C TYR A 709 27.54 -23.88 -44.32
N SER A 710 28.62 -24.59 -44.63
CA SER A 710 29.93 -23.96 -44.86
C SER A 710 30.03 -23.27 -46.22
N SER A 711 30.61 -22.07 -46.26
CA SER A 711 31.21 -21.53 -47.48
C SER A 711 32.69 -21.93 -47.53
N LEU A 712 33.05 -22.88 -48.39
CA LEU A 712 34.43 -23.32 -48.64
C LEU A 712 35.43 -22.15 -48.82
N GLY A 713 34.96 -21.04 -49.41
CA GLY A 713 35.77 -19.83 -49.60
C GLY A 713 36.18 -19.16 -48.29
N GLN A 714 35.38 -19.28 -47.23
CA GLN A 714 35.65 -18.68 -45.92
C GLN A 714 36.64 -19.52 -45.12
N LEU A 715 36.56 -20.85 -45.20
CA LEU A 715 37.50 -21.76 -44.54
C LEU A 715 38.95 -21.53 -44.98
N LYS A 716 39.16 -21.19 -46.27
CA LYS A 716 40.48 -20.84 -46.82
C LYS A 716 41.13 -19.62 -46.15
N ARG A 717 40.34 -18.70 -45.60
CA ARG A 717 40.83 -17.47 -44.94
C ARG A 717 41.25 -17.70 -43.48
N LEU A 718 40.85 -18.82 -42.90
CA LEU A 718 41.08 -19.10 -41.49
C LEU A 718 42.49 -19.63 -41.27
N PRO A 719 43.21 -19.14 -40.24
CA PRO A 719 44.53 -19.68 -39.90
C PRO A 719 44.37 -20.95 -39.05
N ALA A 720 43.61 -21.93 -39.54
CA ALA A 720 43.47 -23.24 -38.92
C ALA A 720 44.71 -24.11 -39.17
N THR A 721 44.99 -25.05 -38.27
CA THR A 721 46.05 -26.07 -38.38
C THR A 721 45.48 -27.47 -38.57
N SER A 722 44.31 -27.72 -38.00
CA SER A 722 43.66 -29.01 -37.99
C SER A 722 42.15 -28.86 -38.20
N MET A 723 41.53 -29.95 -38.61
CA MET A 723 40.08 -30.10 -38.76
C MET A 723 39.67 -31.42 -38.12
N LYS A 724 38.65 -31.36 -37.27
CA LYS A 724 38.05 -32.54 -36.64
C LYS A 724 36.76 -32.91 -37.36
N ILE A 725 36.62 -34.18 -37.72
CA ILE A 725 35.42 -34.73 -38.34
C ILE A 725 34.51 -35.24 -37.23
N ASP A 726 33.30 -34.69 -37.17
CA ASP A 726 32.32 -35.05 -36.14
C ASP A 726 31.95 -36.54 -36.17
N ARG A 727 31.67 -37.09 -35.00
CA ARG A 727 31.28 -38.49 -34.80
C ARG A 727 30.08 -38.89 -35.65
N SER A 728 29.13 -37.99 -35.95
CA SER A 728 27.94 -38.33 -36.74
C SER A 728 28.28 -38.84 -38.15
N PHE A 729 29.38 -38.38 -38.75
CA PHE A 729 29.87 -38.87 -40.04
C PHE A 729 30.64 -40.17 -39.93
N ILE A 730 31.25 -40.46 -38.77
CA ILE A 730 32.06 -41.66 -38.53
C ILE A 730 31.22 -42.85 -38.06
N ALA A 731 30.14 -42.60 -37.31
CA ALA A 731 29.37 -43.63 -36.61
C ALA A 731 28.87 -44.76 -37.52
N ASN A 732 28.45 -44.43 -38.75
CA ASN A 732 27.84 -45.38 -39.69
C ASN A 732 28.80 -45.85 -40.80
N VAL A 733 30.08 -45.47 -40.74
CA VAL A 733 31.09 -45.87 -41.72
C VAL A 733 31.70 -47.21 -41.31
N PRO A 734 31.95 -48.15 -42.24
CA PRO A 734 31.84 -48.03 -43.71
C PRO A 734 30.50 -48.47 -44.31
N ASP A 735 29.53 -48.90 -43.50
CA ASP A 735 28.32 -49.58 -43.99
C ASP A 735 27.33 -48.65 -44.72
N ASP A 736 27.25 -47.38 -44.35
CA ASP A 736 26.45 -46.37 -45.04
C ASP A 736 27.25 -45.65 -46.13
N ALA A 737 26.89 -45.92 -47.39
CA ALA A 737 27.54 -45.33 -48.56
C ALA A 737 27.44 -43.79 -48.58
N SER A 738 26.37 -43.22 -48.02
CA SER A 738 26.21 -41.76 -47.96
C SER A 738 27.19 -41.13 -46.97
N SER A 739 27.23 -41.62 -45.72
CA SER A 739 28.19 -41.17 -44.70
C SER A 739 29.65 -41.41 -45.10
N GLY A 740 29.92 -42.53 -45.78
CA GLY A 740 31.25 -42.84 -46.32
C GLY A 740 31.70 -41.83 -47.38
N SER A 741 30.85 -41.52 -48.35
CA SER A 741 31.16 -40.56 -49.43
C SER A 741 31.39 -39.14 -48.88
N ILE A 742 30.61 -38.72 -47.89
CA ILE A 742 30.77 -37.39 -47.25
C ILE A 742 32.09 -37.34 -46.47
N THR A 743 32.39 -38.37 -45.68
CA THR A 743 33.64 -38.45 -44.91
C THR A 743 34.87 -38.41 -45.83
N GLU A 744 34.85 -39.15 -46.94
CA GLU A 744 35.91 -39.11 -47.96
C GLU A 744 36.09 -37.70 -48.54
N ALA A 745 34.98 -37.04 -48.89
CA ALA A 745 35.01 -35.67 -49.43
C ALA A 745 35.60 -34.67 -48.43
N ILE A 746 35.24 -34.77 -47.14
CA ILE A 746 35.78 -33.91 -46.07
C ILE A 746 37.29 -34.13 -45.92
N ILE A 747 37.75 -35.38 -45.87
CA ILE A 747 39.18 -35.70 -45.76
C ILE A 747 39.94 -35.13 -46.97
N ALA A 748 39.47 -35.39 -48.19
CA ALA A 748 40.11 -34.91 -49.41
C ALA A 748 40.21 -33.38 -49.46
N MET A 749 39.14 -32.69 -49.06
CA MET A 749 39.11 -31.22 -48.99
C MET A 749 40.12 -30.69 -47.97
N ALA A 750 40.11 -31.20 -46.74
CA ALA A 750 40.99 -30.74 -45.67
C ALA A 750 42.48 -30.91 -46.04
N LYS A 751 42.83 -32.03 -46.70
CA LYS A 751 44.17 -32.26 -47.24
C LYS A 751 44.57 -31.24 -48.30
N ARG A 752 43.64 -30.88 -49.21
CA ARG A 752 43.89 -29.82 -50.21
C ARG A 752 44.12 -28.45 -49.58
N LEU A 753 43.49 -28.18 -48.44
CA LEU A 753 43.72 -26.99 -47.63
C LEU A 753 44.94 -27.08 -46.71
N LYS A 754 45.69 -28.20 -46.76
CA LYS A 754 46.87 -28.48 -45.93
C LYS A 754 46.56 -28.49 -44.43
N LEU A 755 45.35 -28.91 -44.06
CA LEU A 755 44.93 -29.10 -42.68
C LEU A 755 45.17 -30.54 -42.25
N ARG A 756 45.62 -30.75 -41.00
CA ARG A 756 45.67 -32.07 -40.37
C ARG A 756 44.24 -32.53 -40.07
N VAL A 757 43.88 -33.76 -40.43
CA VAL A 757 42.52 -34.29 -40.26
C VAL A 757 42.47 -35.27 -39.09
N ILE A 758 41.56 -35.04 -38.16
CA ILE A 758 41.34 -35.87 -36.98
C ILE A 758 39.91 -36.40 -37.04
N ALA A 759 39.72 -37.72 -37.03
CA ALA A 759 38.38 -38.31 -37.00
C ALA A 759 37.94 -38.63 -35.57
N GLU A 760 36.76 -38.17 -35.18
CA GLU A 760 36.22 -38.38 -33.83
C GLU A 760 35.24 -39.55 -33.74
N GLY A 761 35.13 -40.13 -32.54
CA GLY A 761 34.16 -41.18 -32.27
C GLY A 761 34.46 -42.50 -32.96
N VAL A 762 35.74 -42.80 -33.23
CA VAL A 762 36.14 -44.10 -33.78
C VAL A 762 36.02 -45.18 -32.69
N GLU A 763 35.11 -46.11 -32.92
CA GLU A 763 34.75 -47.18 -31.98
C GLU A 763 35.13 -48.57 -32.49
N THR A 764 35.21 -48.76 -33.80
CA THR A 764 35.46 -50.09 -34.41
C THR A 764 36.73 -50.11 -35.26
N ARG A 765 37.31 -51.30 -35.43
CA ARG A 765 38.48 -51.49 -36.30
C ARG A 765 38.15 -51.19 -37.77
N ALA A 766 36.93 -51.51 -38.22
CA ALA A 766 36.46 -51.23 -39.59
C ALA A 766 36.45 -49.72 -39.89
N GLN A 767 36.00 -48.88 -38.94
CA GLN A 767 36.07 -47.42 -39.06
C GLN A 767 37.52 -46.94 -39.21
N LEU A 768 38.44 -47.45 -38.38
CA LEU A 768 39.86 -47.10 -38.45
C LEU A 768 40.48 -47.51 -39.80
N GLU A 769 40.16 -48.69 -40.31
CA GLU A 769 40.64 -49.17 -41.61
C GLU A 769 40.11 -48.31 -42.76
N PHE A 770 38.85 -47.91 -42.72
CA PHE A 770 38.28 -46.95 -43.68
C PHE A 770 39.02 -45.60 -43.63
N LEU A 771 39.26 -45.06 -42.44
CA LEU A 771 39.98 -43.78 -42.27
C LEU A 771 41.42 -43.88 -42.77
N ARG A 772 42.10 -45.01 -42.52
CA ARG A 772 43.44 -45.28 -43.03
C ARG A 772 43.47 -45.37 -44.56
N ALA A 773 42.50 -46.05 -45.16
CA ALA A 773 42.38 -46.16 -46.61
C ALA A 773 42.16 -44.80 -47.29
N ASN A 774 41.46 -43.89 -46.60
CA ASN A 774 41.21 -42.52 -47.06
C ASN A 774 42.29 -41.51 -46.61
N HIS A 775 43.43 -41.97 -46.08
CA HIS A 775 44.56 -41.14 -45.68
C HIS A 775 44.25 -40.07 -44.61
N CYS A 776 43.33 -40.35 -43.68
CA CYS A 776 43.15 -39.52 -42.48
C CYS A 776 44.44 -39.50 -41.64
N ASP A 777 44.77 -38.38 -40.98
CA ASP A 777 46.05 -38.25 -40.23
C ASP A 777 45.97 -38.89 -38.86
N ALA A 778 44.92 -38.58 -38.10
CA ALA A 778 44.76 -39.05 -36.74
C ALA A 778 43.31 -39.41 -36.43
N PHE A 779 43.12 -40.12 -35.33
CA PHE A 779 41.79 -40.46 -34.83
C PHE A 779 41.71 -40.35 -33.31
N GLN A 780 40.49 -40.19 -32.83
CA GLN A 780 40.14 -40.20 -31.42
C GLN A 780 38.83 -40.99 -31.24
N GLY A 781 38.77 -41.84 -30.21
CA GLY A 781 37.57 -42.59 -29.92
C GLY A 781 37.80 -43.78 -29.01
N PHE A 782 36.71 -44.47 -28.67
CA PHE A 782 36.72 -45.54 -27.68
C PHE A 782 37.44 -46.81 -28.16
N LEU A 783 37.74 -46.91 -29.47
CA LEU A 783 38.60 -47.97 -29.99
C LEU A 783 39.99 -47.96 -29.32
N PHE A 784 40.54 -46.77 -29.07
CA PHE A 784 41.85 -46.63 -28.43
C PHE A 784 41.72 -46.45 -26.91
N SER A 785 41.00 -45.40 -26.50
CA SER A 785 40.77 -45.13 -25.08
C SER A 785 39.55 -44.24 -24.87
N LYS A 786 38.84 -44.49 -23.77
CA LYS A 786 37.92 -43.51 -23.18
C LYS A 786 38.71 -42.33 -22.61
N PRO A 787 38.07 -41.19 -22.30
CA PRO A 787 38.71 -40.11 -21.53
C PRO A 787 39.21 -40.62 -20.18
N VAL A 788 40.47 -40.36 -19.86
CA VAL A 788 41.16 -40.87 -18.65
C VAL A 788 41.60 -39.75 -17.72
N THR A 789 42.01 -40.07 -16.49
CA THR A 789 42.63 -39.09 -15.57
C THR A 789 43.98 -38.58 -16.10
N SER A 790 44.48 -37.48 -15.54
CA SER A 790 45.86 -37.02 -15.80
C SER A 790 46.91 -38.08 -15.47
N LEU A 791 46.72 -38.86 -14.39
CA LEU A 791 47.65 -39.90 -13.99
C LEU A 791 47.72 -41.04 -15.01
N GLU A 792 46.56 -41.51 -15.49
CA GLU A 792 46.46 -42.55 -16.52
C GLU A 792 47.00 -42.04 -17.86
N ALA A 793 46.68 -40.82 -18.27
CA ALA A 793 47.24 -40.20 -19.47
C ALA A 793 48.78 -40.10 -19.39
N THR A 794 49.31 -39.76 -18.23
CA THR A 794 50.76 -39.71 -17.97
C THR A 794 51.38 -41.11 -18.10
N ALA A 795 50.71 -42.15 -17.60
CA ALA A 795 51.16 -43.54 -17.73
C ALA A 795 51.16 -44.00 -19.20
N MET A 796 50.15 -43.61 -19.99
CA MET A 796 50.09 -43.90 -21.43
C MET A 796 51.27 -43.26 -22.19
N LEU A 797 51.57 -41.99 -21.90
CA LEU A 797 52.70 -41.29 -22.53
C LEU A 797 54.05 -41.91 -22.12
N LYS A 798 54.22 -42.32 -20.86
CA LYS A 798 55.43 -43.03 -20.39
C LYS A 798 55.60 -44.39 -21.07
N ALA A 799 54.51 -45.13 -21.25
CA ALA A 799 54.54 -46.43 -21.92
C ALA A 799 54.96 -46.31 -23.40
N GLN A 800 54.55 -45.23 -24.09
CA GLN A 800 54.98 -44.95 -25.45
C GLN A 800 56.50 -44.73 -25.54
N VAL A 801 57.08 -43.93 -24.62
CA VAL A 801 58.54 -43.73 -24.57
C VAL A 801 59.27 -45.04 -24.34
N ALA A 802 58.76 -45.91 -23.46
CA ALA A 802 59.38 -47.20 -23.17
C ALA A 802 59.36 -48.18 -24.35
N ALA A 803 58.36 -48.07 -25.24
CA ALA A 803 58.29 -48.87 -26.47
C ALA A 803 59.29 -48.40 -27.56
N ASP A 804 59.73 -47.14 -27.49
CA ASP A 804 60.67 -46.51 -28.44
C ASP A 804 62.16 -46.69 -28.08
N VAL A 805 62.47 -47.27 -26.91
CA VAL A 805 63.85 -47.56 -26.49
C VAL A 805 64.24 -48.96 -26.97
N PRO A 806 65.20 -49.12 -27.91
CA PRO A 806 65.69 -50.44 -28.27
C PRO A 806 66.36 -51.10 -27.05
N PRO A 807 66.24 -52.42 -26.87
CA PRO A 807 66.83 -53.11 -25.72
C PRO A 807 68.35 -52.89 -25.68
N PRO A 808 68.96 -52.76 -24.50
CA PRO A 808 70.40 -52.52 -24.39
C PRO A 808 71.17 -53.68 -25.00
N ILE A 809 72.05 -53.37 -25.96
CA ILE A 809 73.00 -54.32 -26.54
C ILE A 809 73.91 -54.81 -25.41
N ARG A 810 73.70 -56.06 -24.97
CA ARG A 810 74.66 -56.77 -24.11
C ARG A 810 75.92 -57.05 -24.92
N ALA A 811 77.03 -56.40 -24.54
CA ALA A 811 78.36 -56.81 -24.94
C ALA A 811 78.60 -58.26 -24.52
N VAL A 812 78.91 -59.13 -25.48
CA VAL A 812 79.37 -60.49 -25.23
C VAL A 812 80.89 -60.44 -25.08
N ASN A 813 81.36 -60.63 -23.86
CA ASN A 813 82.72 -61.13 -23.62
C ASN A 813 82.71 -62.64 -23.91
N HIS A 814 83.37 -63.04 -24.99
CA HIS A 814 84.42 -64.07 -24.99
C HIS A 814 85.09 -64.18 -26.37
#